data_AF-A0A9N8HHS1-F1
#
_entry.id   AF-A0A9N8HHS1-F1
#
_cell.length_a   1.000
_cell.length_b   1.000
_cell.length_c   1.000
_cell.angle_alpha   90.00
_cell.angle_beta   90.00
_cell.angle_gamma   90.00
#
_symmetry.space_group_name_H-M   'P 1'
#
loop_
_entity.id
_entity.type
_entity.pdbx_description
1 polymer ?
#
loop_
_entity_poly.entity_id
_entity_poly.type
_entity_poly.pdbx_seq_one_letter_code
_entity_poly.pdbx_strand_id
1 'polypeptide(L)'
;MNTRQRQGNAVRHSHDSEEKEPACNAEDDSPRIELFFSSPSQLRERVQLLQSHGHVKFNLVNKNAQDDLSSWCKIVKEECPTAHICAHYSLKYKKVARKGNEAHTDLLMEFVEQQQQQSSTTTDEILLVSGGHNSNKARPRWNTVDALQRLAAQLQDNNKIPTLAVAYNPYIPDAAKQQEETDRLQAKLDTGLVSKVYLQFGTDLIRLKQALELLTKNKNKNKNKNQRDTTIAGSVFLPTKQLIAQQKFRPWNGVFLSRDFLESPEKAQGVVVEILKLYKAYHVEPLWEAPGVRSEKDLLQITDLMKMQVTHHDDDKVECAPLSNQDSDTTTECAIATESPSDKPAIEAEMTKGKDSRASSPATKRQKTALATAAKQSRNGFTESSEQSACLLLFGSHDLRLYDNLAVQEACQRQSTVIPVFLWSPLTLTSGGIRAEALEVLLKEAVSNLSQELESFGLKLISRSCPSVDCMKQEFASLLRETNPTAVCFNRDFTPHGRQLEAARMEVAKEVEFSGVTLTGFQSTLLYDIDAVSLTKGFNGGHWGTLMPFFKNCKKNYGEPRRPIPSHETFGILQNARAPTKWPRSDDNLPLAVLPPKVKPWHQPIKDAFPDMSHRGAQDMLNAFFSLPNSGYRRYDTDRSRADKETATSRLSCHLRLGTLSPNELYWRWHQHHPGDSDIFGRRLIWRDLAYYQLRCFPQMSWMPIRAHYKDTAWVSGPEADRRFEAWKWGRTGYPIVDAGMRELYKTGWMTQTVRMVVASFLVEYLRVHWARGCEWFHYTLVDADTAINAMMWQNAGKCGIDQWNFVLSPESASQCPTGKYTKKWVPELQKLPLEMLHRPWQTPNIILERYGVVIGKNYPERVVKNLKEERAKSIESTLNMRRKSQEHNDSKGYDVIILPNGESTVVFTKKEYRIDQSGRQKPAHEGKATAGGRGNRRRRVARK
;
A
#
# COMPACT_ATOMS: atom_id res chain seq x y z
N MET A 1 -11.58 65.41 -8.36
CA MET A 1 -11.19 66.83 -8.26
C MET A 1 -10.51 67.08 -6.93
N ASN A 2 -9.62 68.07 -6.84
CA ASN A 2 -8.77 68.35 -5.69
C ASN A 2 -9.47 69.08 -4.54
N THR A 3 -9.10 68.73 -3.30
CA THR A 3 -8.93 69.65 -2.14
C THR A 3 -8.02 68.94 -1.12
N ARG A 4 -6.70 69.24 -1.11
CA ARG A 4 -5.98 70.21 -0.22
C ARG A 4 -5.98 69.78 1.26
N GLN A 5 -4.84 69.39 1.83
CA GLN A 5 -3.79 70.24 2.48
C GLN A 5 -4.29 70.92 3.79
N ARG A 6 -3.53 71.06 4.89
CA ARG A 6 -2.06 70.95 5.14
C ARG A 6 -1.78 70.85 6.67
N GLN A 7 -0.62 70.27 7.03
CA GLN A 7 0.29 70.59 8.16
C GLN A 7 -0.21 71.06 9.54
N GLY A 8 0.33 70.44 10.60
CA GLY A 8 0.52 71.02 11.93
C GLY A 8 1.84 70.51 12.53
N ASN A 9 2.65 71.38 13.15
CA ASN A 9 4.01 71.09 13.63
C ASN A 9 4.11 71.18 15.17
N ALA A 10 5.15 70.59 15.76
CA ALA A 10 5.26 70.31 17.20
C ALA A 10 5.61 71.50 18.13
N VAL A 11 5.32 71.35 19.44
CA VAL A 11 5.94 72.09 20.58
C VAL A 11 6.17 71.14 21.79
N ARG A 12 7.17 71.44 22.63
CA ARG A 12 7.63 70.70 23.84
C ARG A 12 6.95 71.26 25.12
N HIS A 13 7.16 70.82 26.38
CA HIS A 13 8.05 69.84 27.06
C HIS A 13 7.15 68.83 27.85
N SER A 14 7.53 68.04 28.89
CA SER A 14 8.69 67.92 29.80
C SER A 14 8.87 66.47 30.31
N HIS A 15 10.02 66.15 30.91
CA HIS A 15 10.16 64.98 31.79
C HIS A 15 9.40 65.23 33.09
N ASP A 16 8.80 64.19 33.68
CA ASP A 16 9.37 63.58 34.88
C ASP A 16 8.87 62.13 35.07
N SER A 17 9.56 61.40 35.94
CA SER A 17 9.50 59.95 36.10
C SER A 17 8.41 59.50 37.08
N GLU A 18 7.65 58.46 36.71
CA GLU A 18 6.88 57.64 37.66
C GLU A 18 7.42 56.20 37.67
N GLU A 19 7.79 55.74 38.87
CA GLU A 19 8.17 54.36 39.16
C GLU A 19 6.94 53.46 39.03
N LYS A 20 7.06 52.34 38.32
CA LYS A 20 6.03 51.30 38.33
C LYS A 20 6.29 50.31 39.45
N GLU A 21 5.28 50.16 40.31
CA GLU A 21 5.16 49.09 41.30
C GLU A 21 5.39 47.70 40.67
N PRO A 22 5.92 46.72 41.44
CA PRO A 22 6.33 45.43 40.91
C PRO A 22 5.14 44.60 40.45
N ALA A 23 5.21 44.08 39.22
CA ALA A 23 4.21 43.16 38.69
C ALA A 23 4.12 41.89 39.54
N CYS A 24 2.89 41.52 39.93
CA CYS A 24 2.60 40.32 40.69
C CYS A 24 3.11 39.06 39.98
N ASN A 25 3.75 38.15 40.73
CA ASN A 25 4.36 36.93 40.19
C ASN A 25 3.32 36.02 39.52
N ALA A 26 3.41 35.85 38.20
CA ALA A 26 2.75 34.75 37.50
C ALA A 26 3.61 33.48 37.63
N GLU A 27 3.03 32.39 38.13
CA GLU A 27 3.72 31.10 38.26
C GLU A 27 4.05 30.49 36.88
N ASP A 28 5.13 29.71 36.82
CA ASP A 28 5.74 29.17 35.59
C ASP A 28 4.92 28.01 34.94
N ASP A 29 3.78 28.36 34.36
CA ASP A 29 2.87 27.43 33.66
C ASP A 29 3.29 27.16 32.19
N SER A 30 4.55 27.43 31.83
CA SER A 30 5.06 27.20 30.48
C SER A 30 5.15 25.69 30.18
N PRO A 31 4.49 25.17 29.13
CA PRO A 31 4.44 23.74 28.86
C PRO A 31 5.75 23.22 28.26
N ARG A 32 5.99 21.90 28.42
CA ARG A 32 7.19 21.23 27.92
C ARG A 32 7.07 20.90 26.44
N ILE A 33 8.14 21.09 25.68
CA ILE A 33 8.13 20.88 24.22
C ILE A 33 9.23 19.90 23.79
N GLU A 34 8.89 18.91 22.95
CA GLU A 34 9.86 18.03 22.33
C GLU A 34 10.56 18.70 21.13
N LEU A 35 11.89 18.71 21.15
CA LEU A 35 12.70 19.29 20.09
C LEU A 35 12.99 18.28 18.97
N PHE A 36 12.64 18.66 17.74
CA PHE A 36 12.96 17.90 16.52
C PHE A 36 13.91 18.69 15.63
N PHE A 37 15.12 18.17 15.45
CA PHE A 37 16.21 18.81 14.71
C PHE A 37 17.06 17.77 13.96
N SER A 38 17.89 18.24 13.03
CA SER A 38 18.76 17.42 12.16
C SER A 38 20.18 17.98 11.97
N SER A 39 20.46 19.13 12.59
CA SER A 39 21.74 19.83 12.64
C SER A 39 21.84 20.69 13.91
N PRO A 40 23.05 21.09 14.34
CA PRO A 40 23.24 22.07 15.42
C PRO A 40 22.52 23.40 15.15
N SER A 41 22.60 23.92 13.92
CA SER A 41 21.97 25.19 13.53
C SER A 41 20.44 25.14 13.69
N GLN A 42 19.81 24.05 13.25
CA GLN A 42 18.37 23.87 13.41
C GLN A 42 17.95 23.74 14.88
N LEU A 43 18.81 23.19 15.75
CA LEU A 43 18.56 23.16 17.18
C LEU A 43 18.59 24.59 17.77
N ARG A 44 19.60 25.40 17.41
CA ARG A 44 19.72 26.80 17.85
C ARG A 44 18.52 27.64 17.43
N GLU A 45 18.21 27.67 16.13
CA GLU A 45 17.03 28.36 15.57
C GLU A 45 15.73 27.96 16.31
N ARG A 46 15.60 26.66 16.64
CA ARG A 46 14.41 26.15 17.33
C ARG A 46 14.35 26.56 18.80
N VAL A 47 15.47 26.58 19.52
CA VAL A 47 15.52 27.06 20.92
C VAL A 47 15.25 28.55 20.99
N GLN A 48 15.91 29.36 20.13
CA GLN A 48 15.69 30.81 20.05
C GLN A 48 14.21 31.16 19.81
N LEU A 49 13.57 30.49 18.83
CA LEU A 49 12.13 30.67 18.55
C LEU A 49 11.23 30.29 19.74
N LEU A 50 11.57 29.25 20.49
CA LEU A 50 10.77 28.81 21.63
C LEU A 50 10.95 29.73 22.84
N GLN A 51 12.19 30.14 23.11
CA GLN A 51 12.55 31.10 24.15
C GLN A 51 11.92 32.47 23.92
N SER A 52 11.86 32.96 22.66
CA SER A 52 11.19 34.22 22.33
C SER A 52 9.67 34.20 22.58
N HIS A 53 9.10 33.02 22.81
CA HIS A 53 7.70 32.79 23.18
C HIS A 53 7.53 32.33 24.64
N GLY A 54 8.56 32.48 25.49
CA GLY A 54 8.50 32.13 26.91
C GLY A 54 8.57 30.62 27.21
N HIS A 55 8.95 29.78 26.25
CA HIS A 55 9.16 28.36 26.49
C HIS A 55 10.61 28.08 26.90
N VAL A 56 10.79 27.49 28.09
CA VAL A 56 12.10 27.12 28.64
C VAL A 56 12.23 25.62 28.97
N LYS A 57 11.15 24.83 28.88
CA LYS A 57 11.15 23.40 29.25
C LYS A 57 11.22 22.51 28.01
N PHE A 58 12.31 21.74 27.84
CA PHE A 58 12.61 21.04 26.59
C PHE A 58 12.90 19.54 26.75
N ASN A 59 12.43 18.74 25.80
CA ASN A 59 12.80 17.32 25.64
C ASN A 59 13.74 17.13 24.45
N LEU A 60 14.92 16.54 24.68
CA LEU A 60 15.92 16.21 23.67
C LEU A 60 15.92 14.70 23.38
N VAL A 61 15.48 14.32 22.18
CA VAL A 61 15.33 12.90 21.80
C VAL A 61 16.57 12.31 21.13
N ASN A 62 17.14 11.26 21.72
CA ASN A 62 18.18 10.46 21.09
C ASN A 62 17.57 9.49 20.04
N LYS A 63 17.84 9.72 18.75
CA LYS A 63 17.24 8.94 17.65
C LYS A 63 18.26 8.01 16.96
N ASN A 64 19.56 8.25 17.11
CA ASN A 64 20.65 7.44 16.55
C ASN A 64 21.79 7.17 17.52
N ALA A 65 22.48 6.03 17.32
CA ALA A 65 23.64 5.60 18.09
C ALA A 65 24.89 6.50 18.01
N GLN A 66 24.85 7.58 17.24
CA GLN A 66 25.93 8.57 17.07
C GLN A 66 25.53 9.96 17.57
N ASP A 67 24.32 10.11 18.13
CA ASP A 67 23.86 11.38 18.67
C ASP A 67 24.55 11.62 20.03
N ASP A 68 25.43 12.63 20.09
CA ASP A 68 26.00 13.11 21.33
C ASP A 68 25.00 14.01 22.06
N LEU A 69 24.31 13.40 23.02
CA LEU A 69 23.26 14.03 23.80
C LEU A 69 23.81 15.17 24.68
N SER A 70 25.05 15.05 25.19
CA SER A 70 25.68 16.09 26.02
C SER A 70 26.01 17.33 25.21
N SER A 71 26.51 17.18 23.98
CA SER A 71 26.69 18.29 23.05
C SER A 71 25.36 18.98 22.69
N TRP A 72 24.26 18.24 22.52
CA TRP A 72 22.94 18.85 22.29
C TRP A 72 22.45 19.63 23.50
N CYS A 73 22.57 19.06 24.70
CA CYS A 73 22.23 19.75 25.95
C CYS A 73 23.03 21.05 26.12
N LYS A 74 24.34 21.03 25.83
CA LYS A 74 25.19 22.23 25.85
C LYS A 74 24.70 23.30 24.89
N ILE A 75 24.37 22.95 23.63
CA ILE A 75 23.84 23.91 22.65
C ILE A 75 22.52 24.54 23.14
N VAL A 76 21.64 23.78 23.81
CA VAL A 76 20.41 24.36 24.37
C VAL A 76 20.71 25.34 25.53
N LYS A 77 21.62 25.01 26.45
CA LYS A 77 22.04 25.92 27.54
C LYS A 77 22.83 27.14 27.02
N GLU A 78 23.54 27.04 25.90
CA GLU A 78 24.23 28.16 25.23
C GLU A 78 23.22 29.21 24.72
N GLU A 79 22.14 28.79 24.07
CA GLU A 79 21.11 29.71 23.55
C GLU A 79 20.13 30.18 24.65
N CYS A 80 19.73 29.25 25.53
CA CYS A 80 18.78 29.50 26.61
C CYS A 80 19.37 29.00 27.95
N PRO A 81 20.12 29.86 28.68
CA PRO A 81 20.76 29.48 29.94
C PRO A 81 19.78 29.01 31.03
N THR A 82 18.55 29.54 31.01
CA THR A 82 17.45 29.17 31.90
C THR A 82 16.69 27.91 31.46
N ALA A 83 17.08 27.26 30.35
CA ALA A 83 16.39 26.08 29.84
C ALA A 83 16.43 24.91 30.82
N HIS A 84 15.28 24.32 31.08
CA HIS A 84 15.11 23.09 31.84
C HIS A 84 15.03 21.90 30.87
N ILE A 85 16.09 21.08 30.83
CA ILE A 85 16.33 20.07 29.78
C ILE A 85 16.11 18.66 30.31
N CYS A 86 15.27 17.90 29.60
CA CYS A 86 15.13 16.46 29.77
C CYS A 86 15.75 15.70 28.58
N ALA A 87 16.76 14.89 28.87
CA ALA A 87 17.52 14.12 27.89
C ALA A 87 16.99 12.68 27.80
N HIS A 88 16.54 12.26 26.61
CA HIS A 88 16.03 10.90 26.40
C HIS A 88 17.18 9.90 26.23
N TYR A 89 17.59 9.25 27.32
CA TYR A 89 18.63 8.24 27.30
C TYR A 89 18.05 6.88 26.85
N SER A 90 18.24 6.54 25.57
CA SER A 90 17.77 5.25 25.05
C SER A 90 18.81 4.14 25.20
N LEU A 91 18.53 3.20 26.10
CA LEU A 91 19.28 1.95 26.31
C LEU A 91 19.42 1.08 25.04
N LYS A 92 18.62 1.36 24.00
CA LYS A 92 18.63 0.67 22.70
C LYS A 92 19.71 1.20 21.74
N TYR A 93 20.12 2.46 21.87
CA TYR A 93 20.93 3.14 20.86
C TYR A 93 22.39 3.39 21.28
N LYS A 94 22.69 3.57 22.58
CA LYS A 94 24.07 3.56 23.09
C LYS A 94 24.64 2.13 22.94
N LYS A 95 25.56 1.93 21.98
CA LYS A 95 26.21 0.63 21.73
C LYS A 95 27.57 0.55 22.42
N VAL A 96 27.72 -0.34 23.38
CA VAL A 96 29.03 -0.62 23.98
C VAL A 96 29.92 -1.43 23.01
N ALA A 97 31.22 -1.14 23.00
CA ALA A 97 32.21 -1.92 22.26
C ALA A 97 32.59 -3.26 22.95
N ARG A 98 32.34 -3.42 24.25
CA ARG A 98 32.51 -4.68 25.00
C ARG A 98 31.20 -5.49 25.00
N LYS A 99 31.31 -6.83 25.01
CA LYS A 99 30.17 -7.74 25.29
C LYS A 99 30.14 -7.98 26.79
N GLY A 100 29.01 -7.74 27.43
CA GLY A 100 28.80 -7.97 28.86
C GLY A 100 27.59 -7.20 29.34
N ASN A 101 27.08 -7.54 30.53
CA ASN A 101 26.05 -6.74 31.14
C ASN A 101 26.67 -5.46 31.73
N GLU A 102 27.64 -5.56 32.65
CA GLU A 102 28.30 -4.40 33.30
C GLU A 102 28.44 -3.17 32.38
N ALA A 103 29.04 -3.35 31.21
CA ALA A 103 29.37 -2.28 30.27
C ALA A 103 28.22 -1.37 29.78
N HIS A 104 26.93 -1.75 29.91
CA HIS A 104 25.80 -0.82 29.63
C HIS A 104 25.35 -0.05 30.88
N THR A 105 25.49 -0.63 32.08
CA THR A 105 25.39 0.14 33.33
C THR A 105 26.52 1.14 33.40
N ASP A 106 27.75 0.72 33.09
CA ASP A 106 28.94 1.59 33.10
C ASP A 106 28.75 2.83 32.20
N LEU A 107 28.16 2.69 31.00
CA LEU A 107 27.85 3.85 30.13
C LEU A 107 26.68 4.72 30.61
N LEU A 108 25.82 4.22 31.49
CA LEU A 108 24.76 5.01 32.13
C LEU A 108 25.33 5.73 33.36
N MET A 109 26.16 5.05 34.17
CA MET A 109 26.95 5.63 35.26
C MET A 109 27.84 6.75 34.73
N GLU A 110 28.69 6.47 33.73
CA GLU A 110 29.58 7.45 33.11
C GLU A 110 28.79 8.66 32.57
N PHE A 111 27.61 8.46 31.98
CA PHE A 111 26.77 9.58 31.55
C PHE A 111 26.20 10.38 32.74
N VAL A 112 25.72 9.73 33.80
CA VAL A 112 25.23 10.40 35.02
C VAL A 112 26.37 11.16 35.71
N GLU A 113 27.55 10.56 35.86
CA GLU A 113 28.76 11.16 36.45
C GLU A 113 29.30 12.32 35.61
N GLN A 114 29.29 12.22 34.28
CA GLN A 114 29.63 13.33 33.37
C GLN A 114 28.68 14.53 33.53
N GLN A 115 27.41 14.30 33.90
CA GLN A 115 26.47 15.38 34.23
C GLN A 115 26.69 15.95 35.65
N GLN A 116 27.45 15.29 36.53
CA GLN A 116 27.81 15.77 37.87
C GLN A 116 29.11 16.57 37.91
N GLN A 117 30.12 16.15 37.13
CA GLN A 117 31.46 16.77 37.15
C GLN A 117 31.52 18.13 36.42
N GLN A 118 30.50 18.47 35.64
CA GLN A 118 30.42 19.76 34.96
C GLN A 118 29.74 20.79 35.88
N SER A 119 30.48 21.85 36.23
CA SER A 119 30.05 22.90 37.18
C SER A 119 28.77 23.64 36.77
N SER A 120 28.34 23.50 35.51
CA SER A 120 26.97 23.72 35.07
C SER A 120 26.39 22.40 34.59
N THR A 121 25.33 21.92 35.25
CA THR A 121 24.62 20.70 34.85
C THR A 121 23.99 20.89 33.47
N THR A 122 24.52 20.24 32.44
CA THR A 122 23.98 20.40 31.08
C THR A 122 22.58 19.83 30.93
N THR A 123 22.16 18.91 31.80
CA THR A 123 20.84 18.28 31.80
C THR A 123 20.23 18.30 33.20
N ASP A 124 18.94 18.57 33.29
CA ASP A 124 18.19 18.65 34.56
C ASP A 124 17.40 17.33 34.83
N GLU A 125 16.92 16.67 33.77
CA GLU A 125 16.19 15.39 33.81
C GLU A 125 16.75 14.35 32.82
N ILE A 126 16.80 13.06 33.20
CA ILE A 126 17.19 11.96 32.31
C ILE A 126 16.04 10.97 32.17
N LEU A 127 15.41 10.91 31.00
CA LEU A 127 14.34 9.96 30.69
C LEU A 127 14.92 8.65 30.13
N LEU A 128 14.83 7.58 30.92
CA LEU A 128 15.30 6.24 30.55
C LEU A 128 14.29 5.52 29.66
N VAL A 129 14.63 5.35 28.37
CA VAL A 129 13.76 4.72 27.38
C VAL A 129 14.29 3.35 26.95
N SER A 130 13.63 2.28 27.38
CA SER A 130 13.83 0.92 26.86
C SER A 130 13.00 0.68 25.59
N GLY A 131 13.62 0.06 24.57
CA GLY A 131 12.91 -0.26 23.33
C GLY A 131 11.94 -1.42 23.51
N GLY A 132 10.67 -1.21 23.16
CA GLY A 132 9.54 -2.11 23.46
C GLY A 132 9.80 -3.61 23.36
N HIS A 133 9.19 -4.35 24.31
CA HIS A 133 9.25 -5.80 24.37
C HIS A 133 8.79 -6.43 23.06
N ASN A 134 9.50 -7.50 22.69
CA ASN A 134 9.27 -8.23 21.45
C ASN A 134 9.61 -9.67 21.78
N SER A 135 8.62 -10.38 22.35
CA SER A 135 8.72 -11.72 22.95
C SER A 135 9.36 -12.76 22.03
N ASN A 136 9.27 -12.58 20.71
CA ASN A 136 9.86 -13.43 19.68
C ASN A 136 11.40 -13.31 19.52
N LYS A 137 12.17 -12.99 20.57
CA LYS A 137 13.65 -12.91 20.53
C LYS A 137 14.31 -13.47 21.78
N ALA A 138 14.86 -14.67 21.66
CA ALA A 138 15.66 -15.38 22.67
C ALA A 138 17.05 -14.75 22.95
N ARG A 139 17.08 -13.46 23.32
CA ARG A 139 18.24 -12.84 23.97
C ARG A 139 17.76 -11.95 25.11
N PRO A 140 18.37 -12.01 26.31
CA PRO A 140 18.07 -11.06 27.36
C PRO A 140 18.34 -9.66 26.79
N ARG A 141 17.29 -8.84 26.80
CA ARG A 141 17.35 -7.43 26.44
C ARG A 141 17.22 -6.66 27.73
N TRP A 142 18.19 -5.78 27.96
CA TRP A 142 18.22 -4.90 29.12
C TRP A 142 16.86 -4.26 29.40
N ASN A 143 16.34 -4.45 30.60
CA ASN A 143 15.14 -3.80 31.08
C ASN A 143 15.52 -2.56 31.90
N THR A 144 14.73 -1.48 31.80
CA THR A 144 14.97 -0.26 32.60
C THR A 144 15.01 -0.56 34.10
N VAL A 145 14.26 -1.58 34.56
CA VAL A 145 14.30 -2.10 35.94
C VAL A 145 15.71 -2.54 36.34
N ASP A 146 16.36 -3.43 35.57
CA ASP A 146 17.72 -3.92 35.86
C ASP A 146 18.76 -2.79 35.90
N ALA A 147 18.58 -1.75 35.06
CA ALA A 147 19.45 -0.57 35.05
C ALA A 147 19.31 0.23 36.36
N LEU A 148 18.08 0.51 36.77
CA LEU A 148 17.77 1.28 37.97
C LEU A 148 18.18 0.54 39.25
N GLN A 149 17.95 -0.77 39.33
CA GLN A 149 18.37 -1.58 40.49
C GLN A 149 19.90 -1.58 40.68
N ARG A 150 20.67 -1.69 39.58
CA ARG A 150 22.14 -1.63 39.62
C ARG A 150 22.65 -0.23 39.98
N LEU A 151 22.05 0.80 39.40
CA LEU A 151 22.34 2.20 39.72
C LEU A 151 22.07 2.49 41.20
N ALA A 152 20.96 1.97 41.76
CA ALA A 152 20.64 2.12 43.18
C ALA A 152 21.64 1.43 44.10
N ALA A 153 22.19 0.28 43.69
CA ALA A 153 23.21 -0.44 44.45
C ALA A 153 24.62 0.16 44.35
N GLN A 154 24.86 1.13 43.46
CA GLN A 154 26.18 1.72 43.20
C GLN A 154 26.30 3.20 43.60
N LEU A 155 25.18 3.90 43.78
CA LEU A 155 25.15 5.29 44.26
C LEU A 155 25.37 5.35 45.78
N GLN A 156 26.36 6.11 46.22
CA GLN A 156 26.53 6.49 47.63
C GLN A 156 25.69 7.75 47.94
N ASP A 157 25.20 7.86 49.18
CA ASP A 157 24.14 8.80 49.61
C ASP A 157 24.38 10.30 49.33
N ASN A 158 25.63 10.74 49.13
CA ASN A 158 25.99 12.15 48.94
C ASN A 158 25.99 12.66 47.48
N ASN A 159 25.65 11.81 46.50
CA ASN A 159 25.70 12.20 45.09
C ASN A 159 24.43 12.94 44.62
N LYS A 160 24.54 14.24 44.33
CA LYS A 160 23.52 15.02 43.58
C LYS A 160 23.39 14.47 42.15
N ILE A 161 22.49 13.53 41.91
CA ILE A 161 22.16 13.03 40.56
C ILE A 161 21.05 13.88 39.91
N PRO A 162 21.04 14.03 38.56
CA PRO A 162 19.89 14.57 37.85
C PRO A 162 18.59 13.78 38.12
N THR A 163 17.44 14.41 37.91
CA THR A 163 16.12 13.78 38.09
C THR A 163 15.95 12.62 37.11
N LEU A 164 15.84 11.39 37.63
CA LEU A 164 15.68 10.19 36.81
C LEU A 164 14.21 9.95 36.51
N ALA A 165 13.89 9.83 35.23
CA ALA A 165 12.53 9.68 34.74
C ALA A 165 12.35 8.38 33.93
N VAL A 166 11.13 7.85 33.91
CA VAL A 166 10.78 6.62 33.16
C VAL A 166 9.51 6.78 32.34
N ALA A 167 9.44 6.08 31.22
CA ALA A 167 8.22 6.01 30.41
C ALA A 167 7.23 4.95 30.93
N TYR A 168 5.95 5.24 30.76
CA TYR A 168 4.81 4.36 31.01
C TYR A 168 3.77 4.48 29.88
N ASN A 169 3.12 3.36 29.51
CA ASN A 169 2.05 3.33 28.52
C ASN A 169 0.78 2.71 29.14
N PRO A 170 -0.26 3.52 29.39
CA PRO A 170 -1.54 3.03 29.93
C PRO A 170 -2.54 2.57 28.86
N TYR A 171 -2.16 2.61 27.57
CA TYR A 171 -3.03 2.37 26.43
C TYR A 171 -2.85 0.99 25.80
N ILE A 172 -2.33 0.01 26.54
CA ILE A 172 -2.19 -1.37 26.05
C ILE A 172 -3.57 -2.06 26.10
N PRO A 173 -4.18 -2.44 24.97
CA PRO A 173 -5.57 -2.93 24.98
C PRO A 173 -5.73 -4.28 25.71
N ASP A 174 -4.70 -5.11 25.62
CA ASP A 174 -4.57 -6.42 26.24
C ASP A 174 -4.35 -6.29 27.75
N ALA A 175 -5.29 -6.76 28.56
CA ALA A 175 -5.28 -6.57 30.01
C ALA A 175 -4.07 -7.23 30.69
N ALA A 176 -3.64 -8.41 30.25
CA ALA A 176 -2.49 -9.10 30.82
C ALA A 176 -1.18 -8.35 30.52
N LYS A 177 -1.03 -7.82 29.30
CA LYS A 177 0.12 -6.98 28.93
C LYS A 177 0.08 -5.58 29.54
N GLN A 178 -1.11 -5.04 29.81
CA GLN A 178 -1.25 -3.80 30.56
C GLN A 178 -0.81 -4.00 32.02
N GLN A 179 -1.20 -5.12 32.64
CA GLN A 179 -0.71 -5.50 33.97
C GLN A 179 0.81 -5.68 33.97
N GLU A 180 1.39 -6.38 32.98
CA GLU A 180 2.84 -6.53 32.82
C GLU A 180 3.58 -5.17 32.79
N GLU A 181 3.09 -4.17 32.05
CA GLU A 181 3.72 -2.84 32.01
C GLU A 181 3.47 -2.02 33.30
N THR A 182 2.35 -2.25 34.00
CA THR A 182 2.06 -1.66 35.31
C THR A 182 2.96 -2.22 36.41
N ASP A 183 3.10 -3.54 36.51
CA ASP A 183 4.01 -4.22 37.45
C ASP A 183 5.45 -3.80 37.19
N ARG A 184 5.81 -3.71 35.91
CA ARG A 184 7.11 -3.22 35.45
C ARG A 184 7.32 -1.74 35.74
N LEU A 185 6.28 -0.90 35.79
CA LEU A 185 6.39 0.47 36.29
C LEU A 185 6.62 0.48 37.81
N GLN A 186 5.86 -0.31 38.57
CA GLN A 186 6.03 -0.43 40.01
C GLN A 186 7.47 -0.83 40.35
N ALA A 187 8.01 -1.85 39.68
CA ALA A 187 9.41 -2.28 39.85
C ALA A 187 10.47 -1.21 39.47
N LYS A 188 10.14 -0.21 38.63
CA LYS A 188 11.00 0.96 38.39
C LYS A 188 10.94 1.95 39.57
N LEU A 189 9.73 2.20 40.09
CA LEU A 189 9.49 3.13 41.21
C LEU A 189 10.05 2.60 42.54
N ASP A 190 9.93 1.29 42.79
CA ASP A 190 10.41 0.63 44.01
C ASP A 190 11.93 0.73 44.21
N THR A 191 12.69 1.07 43.16
CA THR A 191 14.14 1.37 43.27
C THR A 191 14.45 2.66 44.01
N GLY A 192 13.46 3.51 44.31
CA GLY A 192 13.61 4.78 45.03
C GLY A 192 14.30 5.91 44.24
N LEU A 193 14.87 5.60 43.07
CA LEU A 193 15.62 6.53 42.23
C LEU A 193 14.76 7.38 41.28
N VAL A 194 13.59 6.87 40.90
CA VAL A 194 12.72 7.50 39.90
C VAL A 194 11.91 8.61 40.56
N SER A 195 12.05 9.84 40.07
CA SER A 195 11.33 11.02 40.56
C SER A 195 10.33 11.59 39.54
N LYS A 196 10.25 11.02 38.33
CA LYS A 196 9.28 11.46 37.31
C LYS A 196 8.80 10.33 36.39
N VAL A 197 7.51 10.33 36.06
CA VAL A 197 6.90 9.38 35.10
C VAL A 197 6.42 10.14 33.86
N TYR A 198 6.82 9.67 32.68
CA TYR A 198 6.33 10.17 31.39
C TYR A 198 5.27 9.24 30.82
N LEU A 199 4.04 9.73 30.69
CA LEU A 199 2.95 9.03 30.01
C LEU A 199 3.12 9.15 28.50
N GLN A 200 3.19 8.02 27.79
CA GLN A 200 3.14 8.00 26.33
C GLN A 200 1.79 8.55 25.84
N PHE A 201 1.73 9.17 24.65
CA PHE A 201 0.46 9.69 24.12
C PHE A 201 -0.56 8.59 23.79
N GLY A 202 -1.81 8.85 24.13
CA GLY A 202 -2.99 8.13 23.67
C GLY A 202 -4.28 8.86 24.07
N THR A 203 -5.42 8.45 23.53
CA THR A 203 -6.68 9.19 23.70
C THR A 203 -7.85 8.34 24.22
N ASP A 204 -7.55 7.27 24.96
CA ASP A 204 -8.53 6.58 25.81
C ASP A 204 -8.59 7.31 27.16
N LEU A 205 -9.60 8.16 27.36
CA LEU A 205 -9.75 8.98 28.57
C LEU A 205 -9.99 8.12 29.82
N ILE A 206 -10.62 6.94 29.68
CA ILE A 206 -10.91 6.04 30.80
C ILE A 206 -9.60 5.42 31.30
N ARG A 207 -8.79 4.87 30.40
CA ARG A 207 -7.47 4.31 30.74
C ARG A 207 -6.50 5.37 31.25
N LEU A 208 -6.55 6.58 30.69
CA LEU A 208 -5.77 7.70 31.20
C LEU A 208 -6.15 8.02 32.65
N LYS A 209 -7.45 8.18 32.96
CA LYS A 209 -7.92 8.43 34.32
C LYS A 209 -7.49 7.32 35.30
N GLN A 210 -7.69 6.05 34.93
CA GLN A 210 -7.26 4.90 35.74
C GLN A 210 -5.74 4.90 36.02
N ALA A 211 -4.93 5.25 35.03
CA ALA A 211 -3.48 5.37 35.17
C ALA A 211 -3.06 6.51 36.09
N LEU A 212 -3.72 7.67 35.99
CA LEU A 212 -3.49 8.81 36.88
C LEU A 212 -3.89 8.50 38.32
N GLU A 213 -5.05 7.87 38.54
CA GLU A 213 -5.48 7.41 39.86
C GLU A 213 -4.48 6.42 40.50
N LEU A 214 -3.94 5.48 39.70
CA LEU A 214 -2.91 4.54 40.17
C LEU A 214 -1.62 5.27 40.57
N LEU A 215 -1.15 6.22 39.74
CA LEU A 215 0.05 7.01 40.03
C LEU A 215 -0.13 7.88 41.28
N THR A 216 -1.28 8.52 41.46
CA THR A 216 -1.60 9.30 42.68
C THR A 216 -1.68 8.42 43.93
N LYS A 217 -2.28 7.22 43.84
CA LYS A 217 -2.30 6.24 44.93
C LYS A 217 -0.88 5.81 45.33
N ASN A 218 0.01 5.60 44.35
CA ASN A 218 1.41 5.26 44.59
C ASN A 218 2.20 6.43 45.19
N LYS A 219 1.96 7.67 44.72
CA LYS A 219 2.53 8.89 45.31
C LYS A 219 2.23 9.00 46.81
N ASN A 220 0.99 8.72 47.21
CA ASN A 220 0.58 8.72 48.61
C ASN A 220 1.19 7.55 49.42
N LYS A 221 1.36 6.36 48.83
CA LYS A 221 2.07 5.23 49.49
C LYS A 221 3.56 5.53 49.72
N ASN A 222 4.22 6.21 48.78
CA ASN A 222 5.67 6.45 48.84
C ASN A 222 6.05 7.58 49.81
N LYS A 223 5.16 8.54 50.08
CA LYS A 223 5.32 9.53 51.17
C LYS A 223 5.54 8.86 52.54
N ASN A 224 4.93 7.70 52.77
CA ASN A 224 5.10 6.95 54.03
C ASN A 224 6.42 6.14 54.09
N LYS A 225 7.28 6.20 53.07
CA LYS A 225 8.54 5.43 52.96
C LYS A 225 9.81 6.29 52.80
N ASN A 226 9.74 7.61 53.03
CA ASN A 226 10.84 8.56 52.77
C ASN A 226 11.40 8.51 51.34
N GLN A 227 10.60 8.10 50.35
CA GLN A 227 10.99 8.11 48.94
C GLN A 227 10.72 9.47 48.29
N ARG A 228 11.47 9.79 47.23
CA ARG A 228 11.34 11.07 46.49
C ARG A 228 9.92 11.25 45.93
N ASP A 229 9.37 12.44 46.05
CA ASP A 229 8.04 12.75 45.51
C ASP A 229 8.04 12.60 43.98
N THR A 230 7.14 11.76 43.45
CA THR A 230 7.10 11.46 42.03
C THR A 230 6.21 12.46 41.30
N THR A 231 6.76 13.12 40.28
CA THR A 231 6.03 14.01 39.36
C THR A 231 5.59 13.26 38.11
N ILE A 232 4.64 13.81 37.36
CA ILE A 232 4.10 13.20 36.13
C ILE A 232 4.19 14.22 35.00
N ALA A 233 4.71 13.81 33.85
CA ALA A 233 4.57 14.53 32.59
C ALA A 233 3.77 13.67 31.61
N GLY A 234 2.91 14.29 30.82
CA GLY A 234 2.01 13.59 29.92
C GLY A 234 2.17 14.08 28.49
N SER A 235 2.47 13.18 27.56
CA SER A 235 2.53 13.54 26.14
C SER A 235 1.18 14.03 25.61
N VAL A 236 1.22 14.98 24.68
CA VAL A 236 0.09 15.54 23.92
C VAL A 236 0.55 15.79 22.49
N PHE A 237 -0.30 15.50 21.51
CA PHE A 237 -0.05 15.84 20.11
C PHE A 237 -0.89 17.04 19.68
N LEU A 238 -0.31 17.97 18.92
CA LEU A 238 -1.06 19.05 18.29
C LEU A 238 -1.96 18.48 17.17
N PRO A 239 -3.29 18.67 17.22
CA PRO A 239 -4.27 18.01 16.34
C PRO A 239 -4.34 18.62 14.93
N THR A 240 -3.20 18.68 14.24
CA THR A 240 -3.10 19.25 12.89
C THR A 240 -3.75 18.33 11.85
N LYS A 241 -4.29 18.93 10.77
CA LYS A 241 -4.81 18.19 9.59
C LYS A 241 -3.77 17.19 9.04
N GLN A 242 -2.48 17.54 9.09
CA GLN A 242 -1.39 16.66 8.66
C GLN A 242 -1.20 15.46 9.59
N LEU A 243 -1.21 15.67 10.92
CA LEU A 243 -1.07 14.59 11.88
C LEU A 243 -2.24 13.61 11.81
N ILE A 244 -3.48 14.12 11.81
CA ILE A 244 -4.69 13.29 11.77
C ILE A 244 -4.73 12.45 10.50
N ALA A 245 -4.39 13.04 9.34
CA ALA A 245 -4.23 12.29 8.10
C ALA A 245 -3.10 11.24 8.21
N GLN A 246 -1.95 11.60 8.76
CA GLN A 246 -0.83 10.67 8.94
C GLN A 246 -1.22 9.47 9.80
N GLN A 247 -1.92 9.68 10.93
CA GLN A 247 -2.34 8.60 11.82
C GLN A 247 -3.45 7.74 11.22
N LYS A 248 -4.40 8.34 10.47
CA LYS A 248 -5.40 7.61 9.66
C LYS A 248 -4.77 6.67 8.62
N PHE A 249 -3.70 7.10 7.94
CA PHE A 249 -3.08 6.30 6.87
C PHE A 249 -1.89 5.45 7.31
N ARG A 250 -1.27 5.76 8.46
CA ARG A 250 -0.07 5.10 8.97
C ARG A 250 0.04 5.30 10.50
N PRO A 251 -0.80 4.61 11.29
CA PRO A 251 -0.80 4.75 12.73
C PRO A 251 0.57 4.38 13.33
N TRP A 252 0.94 5.05 14.42
CA TRP A 252 2.15 4.74 15.16
C TRP A 252 1.93 3.55 16.11
N ASN A 253 2.85 2.57 16.05
CA ASN A 253 2.79 1.39 16.90
C ASN A 253 2.86 1.78 18.39
N GLY A 254 1.86 1.37 19.18
CA GLY A 254 1.81 1.62 20.63
C GLY A 254 1.16 2.95 21.03
N VAL A 255 0.61 3.71 20.09
CA VAL A 255 -0.22 4.90 20.34
C VAL A 255 -1.68 4.53 20.06
N PHE A 256 -2.57 4.70 21.04
CA PHE A 256 -4.01 4.50 20.86
C PHE A 256 -4.70 5.82 20.53
N LEU A 257 -5.48 5.86 19.45
CA LEU A 257 -6.24 7.03 19.02
C LEU A 257 -7.70 6.65 18.84
N SER A 258 -8.59 7.43 19.45
CA SER A 258 -10.04 7.24 19.41
C SER A 258 -10.60 7.63 18.04
N ARG A 259 -11.83 7.18 17.76
CA ARG A 259 -12.55 7.53 16.53
C ARG A 259 -12.70 9.03 16.39
N ASP A 260 -13.08 9.73 17.46
CA ASP A 260 -13.27 11.18 17.46
C ASP A 260 -11.96 11.95 17.23
N PHE A 261 -10.85 11.54 17.86
CA PHE A 261 -9.55 12.16 17.60
C PHE A 261 -9.08 11.98 16.15
N LEU A 262 -9.47 10.88 15.50
CA LEU A 262 -9.15 10.66 14.09
C LEU A 262 -10.13 11.36 13.15
N GLU A 263 -11.33 11.73 13.57
CA GLU A 263 -12.41 12.17 12.67
C GLU A 263 -12.09 13.49 11.96
N SER A 264 -11.92 14.58 12.72
CA SER A 264 -11.59 15.92 12.22
C SER A 264 -10.67 16.67 13.20
N PRO A 265 -9.96 17.74 12.77
CA PRO A 265 -9.17 18.58 13.67
C PRO A 265 -9.96 19.13 14.86
N GLU A 266 -11.23 19.50 14.63
CA GLU A 266 -12.08 20.14 15.61
C GLU A 266 -12.49 19.14 16.71
N LYS A 267 -12.88 17.91 16.33
CA LYS A 267 -13.09 16.81 17.29
C LYS A 267 -11.81 16.39 18.00
N ALA A 268 -10.68 16.38 17.29
CA ALA A 268 -9.37 16.09 17.89
C ALA A 268 -8.92 17.17 18.90
N GLN A 269 -9.23 18.45 18.65
CA GLN A 269 -9.05 19.53 19.63
C GLN A 269 -9.90 19.29 20.87
N GLY A 270 -11.18 18.92 20.73
CA GLY A 270 -12.03 18.56 21.87
C GLY A 270 -11.43 17.43 22.72
N VAL A 271 -10.98 16.34 22.09
CA VAL A 271 -10.31 15.23 22.79
C VAL A 271 -9.01 15.67 23.48
N VAL A 272 -8.23 16.57 22.86
CA VAL A 272 -7.03 17.14 23.51
C VAL A 272 -7.39 17.99 24.72
N VAL A 273 -8.44 18.82 24.64
CA VAL A 273 -8.90 19.63 25.78
C VAL A 273 -9.32 18.73 26.96
N GLU A 274 -9.98 17.59 26.72
CA GLU A 274 -10.31 16.64 27.79
C GLU A 274 -9.09 15.95 28.41
N ILE A 275 -8.08 15.59 27.60
CA ILE A 275 -6.78 15.12 28.12
C ILE A 275 -6.13 16.19 29.01
N LEU A 276 -6.16 17.45 28.58
CA LEU A 276 -5.58 18.58 29.28
C LEU A 276 -6.32 18.92 30.59
N LYS A 277 -7.66 18.79 30.63
CA LYS A 277 -8.45 18.90 31.86
C LYS A 277 -8.06 17.82 32.88
N LEU A 278 -7.90 16.56 32.44
CA LEU A 278 -7.39 15.48 33.28
C LEU A 278 -5.96 15.76 33.76
N TYR A 279 -5.09 16.30 32.89
CA TYR A 279 -3.74 16.69 33.29
C TYR A 279 -3.76 17.79 34.37
N LYS A 280 -4.65 18.78 34.29
CA LYS A 280 -4.84 19.78 35.37
C LYS A 280 -5.23 19.12 36.68
N ALA A 281 -6.28 18.29 36.65
CA ALA A 281 -6.88 17.68 37.84
C ALA A 281 -5.93 16.73 38.60
N TYR A 282 -4.91 16.20 37.92
CA TYR A 282 -3.91 15.29 38.48
C TYR A 282 -2.50 15.89 38.54
N HIS A 283 -2.35 17.21 38.34
CA HIS A 283 -1.07 17.94 38.36
C HIS A 283 0.01 17.34 37.43
N VAL A 284 -0.38 17.02 36.20
CA VAL A 284 0.48 16.47 35.15
C VAL A 284 1.02 17.59 34.27
N GLU A 285 2.34 17.65 34.09
CA GLU A 285 3.00 18.59 33.17
C GLU A 285 2.73 18.20 31.70
N PRO A 286 2.10 19.06 30.87
CA PRO A 286 1.89 18.74 29.46
C PRO A 286 3.19 18.76 28.66
N LEU A 287 3.45 17.68 27.91
CA LEU A 287 4.55 17.55 26.96
C LEU A 287 4.01 17.54 25.52
N TRP A 288 4.27 18.60 24.75
CA TRP A 288 3.90 18.66 23.34
C TRP A 288 4.95 17.97 22.45
N GLU A 289 4.59 16.84 21.83
CA GLU A 289 5.50 16.05 20.99
C GLU A 289 5.61 16.54 19.53
N ALA A 290 6.79 16.35 18.95
CA ALA A 290 7.06 16.60 17.54
C ALA A 290 6.61 15.41 16.68
N PRO A 291 6.03 15.63 15.47
CA PRO A 291 6.23 16.79 14.59
C PRO A 291 5.17 17.89 14.71
N GLY A 292 4.32 17.87 15.75
CA GLY A 292 3.19 18.80 15.88
C GLY A 292 3.61 20.27 16.00
N VAL A 293 4.74 20.56 16.65
CA VAL A 293 5.21 21.93 16.90
C VAL A 293 6.40 22.26 16.01
N ARG A 294 6.22 23.17 15.03
CA ARG A 294 7.26 23.53 14.04
C ARG A 294 7.34 25.02 13.71
N SER A 295 6.25 25.74 13.88
CA SER A 295 6.08 27.14 13.53
C SER A 295 5.50 27.93 14.69
N GLU A 296 5.59 29.26 14.62
CA GLU A 296 4.94 30.20 15.54
C GLU A 296 3.42 29.97 15.63
N LYS A 297 2.77 29.67 14.50
CA LYS A 297 1.35 29.30 14.45
C LYS A 297 1.02 28.07 15.31
N ASP A 298 1.92 27.10 15.39
CA ASP A 298 1.71 25.91 16.22
C ASP A 298 1.82 26.26 17.72
N LEU A 299 2.64 27.25 18.09
CA LEU A 299 2.76 27.76 19.47
C LEU A 299 1.50 28.53 19.89
N LEU A 300 0.95 29.36 18.99
CA LEU A 300 -0.33 30.03 19.22
C LEU A 300 -1.45 29.00 19.44
N GLN A 301 -1.51 27.94 18.61
CA GLN A 301 -2.51 26.87 18.78
C GLN A 301 -2.33 26.08 20.09
N ILE A 302 -1.09 25.90 20.58
CA ILE A 302 -0.84 25.35 21.93
C ILE A 302 -1.42 26.27 22.99
N THR A 303 -1.07 27.56 22.96
CA THR A 303 -1.57 28.55 23.92
C THR A 303 -3.09 28.62 23.97
N ASP A 304 -3.77 28.54 22.82
CA ASP A 304 -5.23 28.51 22.75
C ASP A 304 -5.81 27.23 23.40
N LEU A 305 -5.22 26.06 23.13
CA LEU A 305 -5.66 24.79 23.73
C LEU A 305 -5.41 24.73 25.25
N MET A 306 -4.30 25.31 25.73
CA MET A 306 -4.02 25.45 27.17
C MET A 306 -5.03 26.40 27.84
N LYS A 307 -5.48 27.46 27.17
CA LYS A 307 -6.53 28.36 27.68
C LYS A 307 -7.92 27.71 27.74
N MET A 308 -8.29 26.92 26.73
CA MET A 308 -9.57 26.19 26.68
C MET A 308 -9.74 25.14 27.80
N GLN A 309 -8.66 24.75 28.47
CA GLN A 309 -8.65 23.94 29.69
C GLN A 309 -9.24 24.67 30.91
N VAL A 310 -9.36 26.00 30.86
CA VAL A 310 -9.77 26.86 31.99
C VAL A 310 -11.21 27.38 31.85
N THR A 311 -11.74 27.50 30.64
CA THR A 311 -12.98 28.25 30.33
C THR A 311 -14.29 27.47 30.44
N HIS A 312 -14.34 26.40 31.24
CA HIS A 312 -15.57 25.62 31.51
C HIS A 312 -15.66 25.23 32.99
N HIS A 313 -15.48 26.23 33.86
CA HIS A 313 -15.74 26.13 35.29
C HIS A 313 -16.53 27.35 35.77
N ASP A 314 -17.71 27.49 35.19
CA ASP A 314 -18.95 28.04 35.76
C ASP A 314 -20.09 27.61 34.80
N ASP A 315 -21.31 27.47 35.31
CA ASP A 315 -22.50 26.94 34.62
C ASP A 315 -22.44 25.47 34.14
N ASP A 316 -22.58 24.53 35.08
CA ASP A 316 -23.86 23.77 35.19
C ASP A 316 -23.88 22.80 36.39
N LYS A 317 -24.96 22.85 37.18
CA LYS A 317 -25.27 21.81 38.17
C LYS A 317 -26.00 20.66 37.48
N VAL A 318 -25.44 19.46 37.51
CA VAL A 318 -26.18 18.23 37.23
C VAL A 318 -26.01 17.27 38.41
N GLU A 319 -27.14 16.90 39.01
CA GLU A 319 -27.20 16.02 40.18
C GLU A 319 -26.72 14.60 39.82
N CYS A 320 -25.93 14.00 40.71
CA CYS A 320 -25.55 12.59 40.61
C CYS A 320 -26.55 11.72 41.36
N ALA A 321 -27.32 10.90 40.63
CA ALA A 321 -28.00 9.74 41.19
C ALA A 321 -27.11 8.48 41.01
N PRO A 322 -26.95 7.62 42.03
CA PRO A 322 -25.94 6.56 42.01
C PRO A 322 -26.41 5.28 41.33
N LEU A 323 -25.49 4.57 40.68
CA LEU A 323 -25.63 3.15 40.38
C LEU A 323 -24.73 2.35 41.34
N SER A 324 -25.35 1.45 42.08
CA SER A 324 -24.74 0.62 43.12
C SER A 324 -23.90 -0.53 42.56
N ASN A 325 -22.82 -0.86 43.26
CA ASN A 325 -22.12 -2.15 43.14
C ASN A 325 -22.93 -3.30 43.76
N GLN A 326 -22.35 -4.51 43.69
CA GLN A 326 -22.70 -5.78 44.35
C GLN A 326 -23.55 -6.75 43.48
N ASP A 327 -23.24 -8.04 43.35
CA ASP A 327 -22.20 -8.86 44.02
C ASP A 327 -21.56 -9.93 43.10
N SER A 328 -20.57 -10.64 43.67
CA SER A 328 -19.99 -11.93 43.22
C SER A 328 -21.06 -13.05 43.23
N ASP A 329 -20.84 -14.31 42.83
CA ASP A 329 -19.63 -15.14 42.85
C ASP A 329 -19.84 -16.45 42.03
N THR A 330 -18.92 -17.40 42.19
CA THR A 330 -18.94 -18.83 41.79
C THR A 330 -18.40 -19.23 40.42
N THR A 331 -17.41 -20.12 40.51
CA THR A 331 -16.77 -20.92 39.47
C THR A 331 -17.68 -22.05 38.95
N THR A 332 -17.35 -22.65 37.79
CA THR A 332 -16.92 -24.07 37.65
C THR A 332 -17.10 -24.61 36.20
N GLU A 333 -15.97 -25.04 35.61
CA GLU A 333 -15.75 -26.10 34.60
C GLU A 333 -16.47 -26.21 33.22
N CYS A 334 -15.83 -27.04 32.40
CA CYS A 334 -16.12 -27.44 31.02
C CYS A 334 -17.42 -28.26 30.87
N ALA A 335 -18.04 -28.21 29.68
CA ALA A 335 -18.45 -29.41 28.94
C ALA A 335 -18.76 -29.10 27.45
N ILE A 336 -19.04 -30.14 26.69
CA ILE A 336 -19.09 -30.19 25.21
C ILE A 336 -20.48 -30.60 24.71
N ALA A 337 -20.87 -30.08 23.53
CA ALA A 337 -21.83 -30.61 22.55
C ALA A 337 -23.35 -30.51 22.78
N THR A 338 -24.05 -30.50 21.61
CA THR A 338 -25.47 -30.85 21.34
C THR A 338 -26.55 -29.98 21.99
N GLU A 339 -27.69 -29.66 21.36
CA GLU A 339 -28.28 -30.12 20.09
C GLU A 339 -29.19 -29.03 19.46
N SER A 340 -29.94 -29.36 18.39
CA SER A 340 -30.85 -28.44 17.66
C SER A 340 -32.34 -28.67 18.05
N PRO A 341 -33.36 -28.39 17.21
CA PRO A 341 -34.06 -27.11 17.09
C PRO A 341 -35.59 -27.19 17.36
N SER A 342 -36.27 -26.06 17.58
CA SER A 342 -37.74 -25.99 17.42
C SER A 342 -38.33 -24.58 17.23
N ASP A 343 -39.08 -24.44 16.13
CA ASP A 343 -40.38 -23.76 15.96
C ASP A 343 -40.60 -22.22 15.87
N LYS A 344 -41.32 -21.91 14.78
CA LYS A 344 -42.09 -20.70 14.37
C LYS A 344 -43.47 -20.69 15.07
N PRO A 345 -44.27 -19.58 15.12
CA PRO A 345 -44.77 -18.74 14.00
C PRO A 345 -44.65 -17.21 14.23
N ALA A 346 -44.53 -16.33 13.23
CA ALA A 346 -45.40 -16.00 12.09
C ALA A 346 -46.72 -15.26 12.47
N ILE A 347 -46.76 -13.94 12.25
CA ILE A 347 -47.95 -13.08 12.27
C ILE A 347 -47.84 -12.05 11.13
N GLU A 348 -48.93 -11.84 10.39
CA GLU A 348 -49.10 -10.81 9.33
C GLU A 348 -50.02 -9.66 9.81
N ALA A 349 -50.31 -8.72 8.90
CA ALA A 349 -51.26 -7.58 9.02
C ALA A 349 -50.74 -6.36 9.82
N GLU A 350 -51.08 -5.09 9.50
CA GLU A 350 -51.78 -4.55 8.31
C GLU A 350 -51.43 -3.06 8.05
N MET A 351 -52.04 -2.46 7.02
CA MET A 351 -51.80 -1.08 6.54
C MET A 351 -52.24 0.04 7.51
N THR A 352 -51.54 1.18 7.48
CA THR A 352 -52.16 2.53 7.55
C THR A 352 -51.47 3.55 6.64
N LYS A 353 -52.24 4.53 6.13
CA LYS A 353 -51.82 5.57 5.16
C LYS A 353 -51.45 6.89 5.88
N GLY A 354 -50.50 7.67 5.36
CA GLY A 354 -50.13 8.97 5.97
C GLY A 354 -49.25 9.94 5.15
N LYS A 355 -49.79 10.49 4.05
CA LYS A 355 -49.48 11.78 3.38
C LYS A 355 -48.05 12.36 3.36
N ASP A 356 -47.55 12.48 2.13
CA ASP A 356 -46.88 13.64 1.49
C ASP A 356 -46.22 14.76 2.33
N SER A 357 -44.94 15.02 2.01
CA SER A 357 -44.54 16.38 1.58
C SER A 357 -43.42 16.31 0.53
N ARG A 358 -43.51 17.14 -0.52
CA ARG A 358 -42.54 17.23 -1.63
C ARG A 358 -41.56 18.38 -1.40
N ALA A 359 -40.29 18.15 -1.74
CA ALA A 359 -39.44 19.18 -2.33
C ALA A 359 -38.54 18.51 -3.40
N SER A 360 -38.51 19.06 -4.61
CA SER A 360 -37.90 18.44 -5.79
C SER A 360 -37.09 19.43 -6.61
N SER A 361 -35.93 19.00 -7.14
CA SER A 361 -35.27 19.62 -8.31
C SER A 361 -34.22 18.70 -8.94
N PRO A 362 -33.82 18.91 -10.21
CA PRO A 362 -34.15 17.88 -11.21
C PRO A 362 -33.00 17.48 -12.15
N ALA A 363 -33.18 16.36 -12.87
CA ALA A 363 -32.92 16.20 -14.32
C ALA A 363 -32.74 14.71 -14.72
N THR A 364 -33.81 14.05 -15.20
CA THR A 364 -33.76 13.00 -16.25
C THR A 364 -35.17 12.48 -16.55
N LYS A 365 -35.86 13.09 -17.53
CA LYS A 365 -37.11 12.56 -18.10
C LYS A 365 -37.23 12.89 -19.59
N ARG A 366 -36.45 12.20 -20.43
CA ARG A 366 -36.66 12.21 -21.89
C ARG A 366 -36.15 10.94 -22.60
N GLN A 367 -36.50 9.76 -22.08
CA GLN A 367 -36.22 8.47 -22.74
C GLN A 367 -37.10 7.29 -22.24
N LYS A 368 -38.39 7.54 -21.92
CA LYS A 368 -39.37 6.46 -21.60
C LYS A 368 -40.79 6.77 -22.12
N THR A 369 -40.93 6.99 -23.42
CA THR A 369 -42.24 7.04 -24.12
C THR A 369 -42.08 6.78 -25.63
N ALA A 370 -41.66 5.57 -26.00
CA ALA A 370 -41.63 5.11 -27.41
C ALA A 370 -41.70 3.57 -27.57
N LEU A 371 -42.12 2.84 -26.53
CA LEU A 371 -42.00 1.36 -26.46
C LEU A 371 -43.25 0.65 -25.91
N ALA A 372 -44.39 1.34 -25.78
CA ALA A 372 -45.63 0.80 -25.21
C ALA A 372 -46.80 0.66 -26.20
N THR A 373 -46.62 1.04 -27.47
CA THR A 373 -47.71 1.16 -28.45
C THR A 373 -47.56 0.24 -29.68
N ALA A 374 -46.65 -0.74 -29.64
CA ALA A 374 -46.46 -1.73 -30.70
C ALA A 374 -46.88 -3.17 -30.29
N ALA A 375 -47.26 -3.39 -29.03
CA ALA A 375 -47.43 -4.72 -28.43
C ALA A 375 -48.89 -5.21 -28.34
N LYS A 376 -49.79 -4.75 -29.23
CA LYS A 376 -51.23 -5.11 -29.16
C LYS A 376 -51.96 -5.42 -30.47
N GLN A 377 -51.24 -5.53 -31.60
CA GLN A 377 -51.78 -5.99 -32.88
C GLN A 377 -50.87 -7.06 -33.52
N SER A 378 -50.79 -8.23 -32.87
CA SER A 378 -50.31 -9.48 -33.48
C SER A 378 -50.84 -10.68 -32.69
N ARG A 379 -52.15 -10.91 -32.81
CA ARG A 379 -52.84 -12.13 -32.39
C ARG A 379 -53.93 -12.43 -33.40
N ASN A 380 -53.56 -13.05 -34.51
CA ASN A 380 -54.36 -14.02 -35.26
C ASN A 380 -53.54 -14.58 -36.43
N GLY A 381 -53.42 -15.91 -36.48
CA GLY A 381 -52.79 -16.66 -37.55
C GLY A 381 -51.27 -16.54 -37.61
N PHE A 382 -50.56 -17.66 -37.42
CA PHE A 382 -49.63 -18.18 -38.42
C PHE A 382 -49.38 -19.67 -38.16
N THR A 383 -49.24 -20.41 -39.26
CA THR A 383 -49.13 -21.87 -39.34
C THR A 383 -47.73 -22.39 -39.01
N GLU A 384 -47.62 -23.70 -38.83
CA GLU A 384 -46.40 -24.41 -38.45
C GLU A 384 -45.28 -24.30 -39.50
N SER A 385 -44.25 -23.50 -39.19
CA SER A 385 -42.86 -23.66 -39.67
C SER A 385 -41.96 -22.60 -39.02
N SER A 386 -41.79 -22.64 -37.70
CA SER A 386 -40.90 -21.71 -37.01
C SER A 386 -39.44 -22.10 -37.19
N GLU A 387 -38.74 -21.42 -38.10
CA GLU A 387 -37.28 -21.39 -38.09
C GLU A 387 -36.81 -20.94 -36.69
N GLN A 388 -36.04 -21.80 -36.01
CA GLN A 388 -35.55 -21.50 -34.66
C GLN A 388 -34.52 -20.37 -34.74
N SER A 389 -34.98 -19.14 -34.52
CA SER A 389 -34.10 -17.97 -34.35
C SER A 389 -32.95 -18.30 -33.40
N ALA A 390 -31.72 -18.01 -33.81
CA ALA A 390 -30.52 -18.25 -33.03
C ALA A 390 -29.90 -16.95 -32.50
N CYS A 391 -29.12 -17.06 -31.43
CA CYS A 391 -28.24 -16.02 -30.91
C CYS A 391 -26.82 -16.60 -30.77
N LEU A 392 -25.85 -15.95 -31.40
CA LEU A 392 -24.43 -16.29 -31.21
C LEU A 392 -23.91 -15.62 -29.94
N LEU A 393 -23.32 -16.40 -29.05
CA LEU A 393 -22.64 -15.92 -27.85
C LEU A 393 -21.14 -16.08 -28.05
N LEU A 394 -20.44 -14.99 -28.39
CA LEU A 394 -19.01 -15.03 -28.65
C LEU A 394 -18.20 -14.83 -27.36
N PHE A 395 -17.47 -15.87 -26.97
CA PHE A 395 -16.42 -15.79 -25.96
C PHE A 395 -15.09 -15.36 -26.59
N GLY A 396 -14.32 -14.56 -25.85
CA GLY A 396 -12.93 -14.23 -26.11
C GLY A 396 -11.98 -14.92 -25.12
N SER A 397 -10.68 -14.66 -25.27
CA SER A 397 -9.64 -15.18 -24.36
C SER A 397 -9.53 -14.40 -23.03
N HIS A 398 -10.62 -13.77 -22.58
CA HIS A 398 -10.62 -12.78 -21.48
C HIS A 398 -11.94 -12.71 -20.69
N ASP A 399 -12.89 -13.60 -20.98
CA ASP A 399 -14.24 -13.66 -20.41
C ASP A 399 -14.79 -15.10 -20.31
N LEU A 400 -13.90 -16.10 -20.14
CA LEU A 400 -14.22 -17.53 -20.10
C LEU A 400 -14.90 -17.97 -18.80
N ARG A 401 -16.12 -17.49 -18.56
CA ARG A 401 -17.02 -17.88 -17.46
C ARG A 401 -18.48 -17.68 -17.85
N LEU A 402 -19.38 -18.44 -17.22
CA LEU A 402 -20.82 -18.22 -17.34
C LEU A 402 -21.34 -17.20 -16.31
N TYR A 403 -20.83 -17.25 -15.08
CA TYR A 403 -21.26 -16.41 -13.97
C TYR A 403 -20.81 -14.95 -14.09
N ASP A 404 -21.68 -14.00 -13.73
CA ASP A 404 -21.45 -12.55 -13.84
C ASP A 404 -20.92 -12.09 -15.23
N ASN A 405 -21.35 -12.76 -16.30
CA ASN A 405 -20.98 -12.46 -17.68
C ASN A 405 -22.19 -11.81 -18.40
N LEU A 406 -22.10 -10.53 -18.77
CA LEU A 406 -23.26 -9.81 -19.32
C LEU A 406 -23.69 -10.31 -20.71
N ALA A 407 -22.75 -10.78 -21.54
CA ALA A 407 -23.07 -11.35 -22.84
C ALA A 407 -23.84 -12.68 -22.71
N VAL A 408 -23.47 -13.53 -21.75
CA VAL A 408 -24.20 -14.78 -21.42
C VAL A 408 -25.64 -14.45 -21.00
N GLN A 409 -25.81 -13.44 -20.14
CA GLN A 409 -27.11 -13.05 -19.59
C GLN A 409 -28.07 -12.58 -20.69
N GLU A 410 -27.61 -11.66 -21.55
CA GLU A 410 -28.41 -11.22 -22.70
C GLU A 410 -28.73 -12.39 -23.64
N ALA A 411 -27.74 -13.20 -24.04
CA ALA A 411 -27.95 -14.28 -24.99
C ALA A 411 -28.98 -15.32 -24.49
N CYS A 412 -28.89 -15.71 -23.22
CA CYS A 412 -29.75 -16.73 -22.63
C CYS A 412 -31.13 -16.23 -22.19
N GLN A 413 -31.35 -14.92 -22.03
CA GLN A 413 -32.68 -14.35 -21.74
C GLN A 413 -33.57 -14.20 -22.99
N ARG A 414 -33.01 -14.32 -24.19
CA ARG A 414 -33.74 -14.17 -25.46
C ARG A 414 -34.55 -15.43 -25.78
N GLN A 415 -35.65 -15.27 -26.50
CA GLN A 415 -36.51 -16.40 -26.96
C GLN A 415 -35.92 -17.16 -28.16
N SER A 416 -34.59 -17.11 -28.33
CA SER A 416 -33.80 -17.74 -29.39
C SER A 416 -33.05 -18.96 -28.85
N THR A 417 -32.58 -19.83 -29.75
CA THR A 417 -31.55 -20.82 -29.40
C THR A 417 -30.22 -20.12 -29.16
N VAL A 418 -29.38 -20.64 -28.26
CA VAL A 418 -28.08 -20.07 -27.90
C VAL A 418 -26.97 -20.93 -28.46
N ILE A 419 -26.04 -20.30 -29.17
CA ILE A 419 -24.86 -20.96 -29.75
C ILE A 419 -23.61 -20.30 -29.16
N PRO A 420 -23.02 -20.89 -28.10
CA PRO A 420 -21.71 -20.50 -27.60
C PRO A 420 -20.62 -20.72 -28.66
N VAL A 421 -19.82 -19.68 -28.94
CA VAL A 421 -18.74 -19.72 -29.92
C VAL A 421 -17.44 -19.20 -29.31
N PHE A 422 -16.34 -19.91 -29.52
CA PHE A 422 -14.99 -19.43 -29.26
C PHE A 422 -14.19 -19.37 -30.58
N LEU A 423 -13.97 -18.14 -31.08
CA LEU A 423 -13.12 -17.89 -32.24
C LEU A 423 -11.68 -17.69 -31.76
N TRP A 424 -10.87 -18.75 -31.84
CA TRP A 424 -9.48 -18.71 -31.41
C TRP A 424 -8.61 -17.94 -32.42
N SER A 425 -7.77 -17.04 -31.94
CA SER A 425 -6.73 -16.42 -32.76
C SER A 425 -5.46 -16.23 -31.92
N PRO A 426 -4.25 -16.52 -32.45
CA PRO A 426 -3.01 -16.26 -31.73
C PRO A 426 -2.75 -14.75 -31.58
N LEU A 427 -3.42 -13.92 -32.40
CA LEU A 427 -3.28 -12.46 -32.39
C LEU A 427 -3.86 -11.81 -31.12
N THR A 428 -4.91 -12.36 -30.50
CA THR A 428 -5.47 -11.84 -29.21
C THR A 428 -4.52 -12.04 -28.03
N LEU A 429 -3.52 -12.90 -28.20
CA LEU A 429 -2.49 -13.22 -27.22
C LEU A 429 -1.13 -12.63 -27.61
N THR A 430 -1.07 -11.91 -28.73
CA THR A 430 0.15 -11.31 -29.26
C THR A 430 0.29 -9.86 -28.78
N SER A 431 1.47 -9.51 -28.28
CA SER A 431 1.81 -8.14 -27.86
C SER A 431 3.23 -7.80 -28.31
N GLY A 432 3.40 -6.68 -29.02
CA GLY A 432 4.70 -6.32 -29.61
C GLY A 432 5.28 -7.38 -30.56
N GLY A 433 4.44 -8.21 -31.19
CA GLY A 433 4.87 -9.34 -32.04
C GLY A 433 5.20 -10.62 -31.28
N ILE A 434 5.10 -10.65 -29.95
CA ILE A 434 5.35 -11.84 -29.13
C ILE A 434 4.05 -12.50 -28.70
N ARG A 435 3.95 -13.82 -28.89
CA ARG A 435 2.83 -14.68 -28.46
C ARG A 435 3.01 -15.14 -27.01
N ALA A 436 1.92 -15.17 -26.24
CA ALA A 436 1.92 -15.55 -24.83
C ALA A 436 1.83 -17.07 -24.60
N GLU A 437 2.89 -17.81 -24.94
CA GLU A 437 2.92 -19.28 -24.90
C GLU A 437 2.54 -19.88 -23.52
N ALA A 438 3.00 -19.30 -22.42
CA ALA A 438 2.65 -19.80 -21.08
C ALA A 438 1.17 -19.54 -20.71
N LEU A 439 0.58 -18.43 -21.17
CA LEU A 439 -0.84 -18.15 -21.00
C LEU A 439 -1.70 -19.12 -21.83
N GLU A 440 -1.23 -19.53 -23.02
CA GLU A 440 -1.96 -20.50 -23.86
C GLU A 440 -2.15 -21.86 -23.20
N VAL A 441 -1.20 -22.31 -22.37
CA VAL A 441 -1.35 -23.53 -21.58
C VAL A 441 -2.60 -23.45 -20.71
N LEU A 442 -2.79 -22.35 -19.98
CA LEU A 442 -3.97 -22.17 -19.12
C LEU A 442 -5.23 -21.81 -19.90
N LEU A 443 -5.11 -21.14 -21.05
CA LEU A 443 -6.24 -20.88 -21.95
C LEU A 443 -6.85 -22.18 -22.47
N LYS A 444 -6.02 -23.18 -22.81
CA LYS A 444 -6.49 -24.49 -23.24
C LYS A 444 -7.32 -25.19 -22.16
N GLU A 445 -6.85 -25.18 -20.91
CA GLU A 445 -7.60 -25.74 -19.78
C GLU A 445 -8.90 -24.93 -19.54
N ALA A 446 -8.84 -23.60 -19.56
CA ALA A 446 -10.01 -22.73 -19.35
C ALA A 446 -11.11 -22.93 -20.41
N VAL A 447 -10.73 -23.08 -21.70
CA VAL A 447 -11.68 -23.39 -22.78
C VAL A 447 -12.28 -24.78 -22.60
N SER A 448 -11.49 -25.78 -22.19
CA SER A 448 -12.01 -27.12 -21.87
C SER A 448 -12.97 -27.10 -20.68
N ASN A 449 -12.66 -26.34 -19.62
CA ASN A 449 -13.53 -26.19 -18.46
C ASN A 449 -14.84 -25.47 -18.83
N LEU A 450 -14.77 -24.43 -19.67
CA LEU A 450 -15.96 -23.73 -20.17
C LEU A 450 -16.86 -24.64 -21.02
N SER A 451 -16.29 -25.51 -21.86
CA SER A 451 -17.07 -26.50 -22.63
C SER A 451 -17.83 -27.44 -21.70
N GLN A 452 -17.15 -28.01 -20.70
CA GLN A 452 -17.76 -28.90 -19.70
C GLN A 452 -18.85 -28.18 -18.87
N GLU A 453 -18.65 -26.90 -18.54
CA GLU A 453 -19.65 -26.08 -17.84
C GLU A 453 -20.90 -25.86 -18.71
N LEU A 454 -20.72 -25.53 -20.00
CA LEU A 454 -21.81 -25.38 -20.97
C LEU A 454 -22.57 -26.68 -21.24
N GLU A 455 -21.86 -27.81 -21.33
CA GLU A 455 -22.42 -29.15 -21.52
C GLU A 455 -23.36 -29.52 -20.35
N SER A 456 -23.07 -29.07 -19.13
CA SER A 456 -23.95 -29.28 -17.96
C SER A 456 -25.32 -28.56 -18.07
N PHE A 457 -25.43 -27.56 -18.96
CA PHE A 457 -26.69 -26.89 -19.32
C PHE A 457 -27.24 -27.34 -20.69
N GLY A 458 -26.72 -28.42 -21.27
CA GLY A 458 -27.14 -28.93 -22.58
C GLY A 458 -26.68 -28.09 -23.77
N LEU A 459 -25.75 -27.16 -23.58
CA LEU A 459 -25.14 -26.36 -24.64
C LEU A 459 -23.80 -26.95 -25.08
N LYS A 460 -23.35 -26.61 -26.30
CA LYS A 460 -22.03 -27.02 -26.83
C LYS A 460 -21.21 -25.77 -27.17
N LEU A 461 -19.93 -25.77 -26.79
CA LEU A 461 -18.99 -24.73 -27.23
C LEU A 461 -18.50 -25.01 -28.65
N ILE A 462 -18.82 -24.11 -29.58
CA ILE A 462 -18.37 -24.17 -30.97
C ILE A 462 -17.01 -23.47 -31.08
N SER A 463 -15.95 -24.24 -31.28
CA SER A 463 -14.58 -23.74 -31.41
C SER A 463 -14.20 -23.59 -32.89
N ARG A 464 -13.57 -22.49 -33.29
CA ARG A 464 -12.97 -22.35 -34.64
C ARG A 464 -11.61 -21.66 -34.61
N SER A 465 -10.70 -22.13 -35.43
CA SER A 465 -9.34 -21.59 -35.56
C SER A 465 -9.23 -20.48 -36.60
N CYS A 466 -8.92 -19.27 -36.15
CA CYS A 466 -8.80 -18.04 -36.95
C CYS A 466 -7.38 -17.43 -36.85
N PRO A 467 -6.37 -17.96 -37.56
CA PRO A 467 -4.98 -17.49 -37.45
C PRO A 467 -4.74 -16.04 -37.91
N SER A 468 -5.65 -15.44 -38.68
CA SER A 468 -5.58 -14.05 -39.17
C SER A 468 -6.91 -13.32 -39.02
N VAL A 469 -6.89 -11.99 -39.17
CA VAL A 469 -8.11 -11.16 -39.17
C VAL A 469 -9.04 -11.51 -40.33
N ASP A 470 -8.49 -11.79 -41.52
CA ASP A 470 -9.29 -12.18 -42.69
C ASP A 470 -9.93 -13.56 -42.51
N CYS A 471 -9.20 -14.51 -41.90
CA CYS A 471 -9.78 -15.80 -41.53
C CYS A 471 -10.88 -15.64 -40.48
N MET A 472 -10.71 -14.73 -39.50
CA MET A 472 -11.77 -14.39 -38.55
C MET A 472 -13.00 -13.82 -39.24
N LYS A 473 -12.83 -12.92 -40.23
CA LYS A 473 -13.95 -12.42 -41.05
C LYS A 473 -14.67 -13.56 -41.79
N GLN A 474 -13.91 -14.45 -42.43
CA GLN A 474 -14.45 -15.59 -43.19
C GLN A 474 -15.23 -16.57 -42.31
N GLU A 475 -14.67 -16.97 -41.16
CA GLU A 475 -15.31 -17.90 -40.22
C GLU A 475 -16.52 -17.26 -39.52
N PHE A 476 -16.46 -15.97 -39.19
CA PHE A 476 -17.61 -15.24 -38.66
C PHE A 476 -18.73 -15.15 -39.71
N ALA A 477 -18.41 -14.82 -40.96
CA ALA A 477 -19.38 -14.84 -42.07
C ALA A 477 -19.97 -16.24 -42.31
N SER A 478 -19.17 -17.30 -42.14
CA SER A 478 -19.66 -18.69 -42.24
C SER A 478 -20.63 -19.02 -41.10
N LEU A 479 -20.29 -18.68 -39.86
CA LEU A 479 -21.19 -18.85 -38.71
C LEU A 479 -22.54 -18.14 -38.92
N LEU A 480 -22.53 -16.88 -39.35
CA LEU A 480 -23.76 -16.14 -39.63
C LEU A 480 -24.62 -16.85 -40.71
N ARG A 481 -24.00 -17.41 -41.76
CA ARG A 481 -24.71 -18.20 -42.80
C ARG A 481 -25.21 -19.55 -42.29
N GLU A 482 -24.43 -20.23 -41.46
CA GLU A 482 -24.77 -21.55 -40.91
C GLU A 482 -25.91 -21.50 -39.87
N THR A 483 -26.07 -20.37 -39.16
CA THR A 483 -26.99 -20.27 -38.02
C THR A 483 -28.11 -19.24 -38.16
N ASN A 484 -28.07 -18.38 -39.19
CA ASN A 484 -29.02 -17.26 -39.43
C ASN A 484 -29.48 -16.54 -38.12
N PRO A 485 -28.54 -16.00 -37.32
CA PRO A 485 -28.86 -15.56 -35.96
C PRO A 485 -29.52 -14.18 -35.97
N THR A 486 -30.47 -13.92 -35.07
CA THR A 486 -31.05 -12.56 -34.91
C THR A 486 -30.18 -11.64 -34.07
N ALA A 487 -29.25 -12.19 -33.27
CA ALA A 487 -28.34 -11.40 -32.45
C ALA A 487 -26.97 -12.09 -32.25
N VAL A 488 -25.96 -11.26 -32.01
CA VAL A 488 -24.61 -11.67 -31.63
C VAL A 488 -24.20 -10.90 -30.37
N CYS A 489 -24.08 -11.61 -29.25
CA CYS A 489 -23.70 -11.05 -27.95
C CYS A 489 -22.24 -11.40 -27.65
N PHE A 490 -21.45 -10.42 -27.19
CA PHE A 490 -20.03 -10.63 -26.86
C PHE A 490 -19.56 -9.64 -25.79
N ASN A 491 -18.50 -9.97 -25.04
CA ASN A 491 -17.84 -8.98 -24.17
C ASN A 491 -16.72 -8.23 -24.91
N ARG A 492 -16.62 -6.93 -24.65
CA ARG A 492 -15.66 -6.03 -25.29
C ARG A 492 -14.23 -6.34 -24.84
N ASP A 493 -13.33 -6.49 -25.79
CA ASP A 493 -11.89 -6.53 -25.56
C ASP A 493 -11.30 -5.13 -25.80
N PHE A 494 -10.82 -4.51 -24.73
CA PHE A 494 -10.33 -3.14 -24.75
C PHE A 494 -8.91 -2.99 -25.34
N THR A 495 -8.23 -4.10 -25.68
CA THR A 495 -6.91 -4.07 -26.36
C THR A 495 -7.01 -3.58 -27.81
N PRO A 496 -5.90 -3.09 -28.40
CA PRO A 496 -5.89 -2.64 -29.80
C PRO A 496 -6.34 -3.73 -30.78
N HIS A 497 -5.94 -4.98 -30.57
CA HIS A 497 -6.34 -6.09 -31.44
C HIS A 497 -7.79 -6.53 -31.18
N GLY A 498 -8.25 -6.54 -29.94
CA GLY A 498 -9.66 -6.75 -29.61
C GLY A 498 -10.60 -5.81 -30.37
N ARG A 499 -10.27 -4.52 -30.41
CA ARG A 499 -10.99 -3.51 -31.20
C ARG A 499 -10.92 -3.73 -32.71
N GLN A 500 -9.79 -4.23 -33.23
CA GLN A 500 -9.65 -4.60 -34.63
C GLN A 500 -10.59 -5.77 -35.00
N LEU A 501 -10.70 -6.78 -34.13
CA LEU A 501 -11.65 -7.88 -34.32
C LEU A 501 -13.11 -7.42 -34.20
N GLU A 502 -13.43 -6.54 -33.24
CA GLU A 502 -14.76 -5.93 -33.10
C GLU A 502 -15.15 -5.15 -34.37
N ALA A 503 -14.25 -4.33 -34.91
CA ALA A 503 -14.46 -3.62 -36.17
C ALA A 503 -14.67 -4.56 -37.36
N ALA A 504 -13.83 -5.60 -37.50
CA ALA A 504 -13.95 -6.59 -38.57
C ALA A 504 -15.26 -7.40 -38.50
N ARG A 505 -15.80 -7.67 -37.29
CA ARG A 505 -17.13 -8.28 -37.12
C ARG A 505 -18.25 -7.34 -37.56
N MET A 506 -18.15 -6.05 -37.23
CA MET A 506 -19.11 -5.03 -37.67
C MET A 506 -19.08 -4.77 -39.17
N GLU A 507 -17.93 -4.97 -39.82
CA GLU A 507 -17.77 -4.92 -41.27
C GLU A 507 -18.50 -6.09 -41.95
N VAL A 508 -18.19 -7.33 -41.55
CA VAL A 508 -18.87 -8.55 -42.06
C VAL A 508 -20.39 -8.51 -41.87
N ALA A 509 -20.87 -8.00 -40.73
CA ALA A 509 -22.30 -7.87 -40.45
C ALA A 509 -23.01 -6.79 -41.30
N LYS A 510 -22.27 -5.94 -42.04
CA LYS A 510 -22.80 -4.96 -42.99
C LYS A 510 -22.66 -5.40 -44.45
N GLU A 511 -21.61 -6.13 -44.79
CA GLU A 511 -21.29 -6.53 -46.16
C GLU A 511 -22.18 -7.66 -46.67
N VAL A 512 -22.54 -8.60 -45.80
CA VAL A 512 -23.46 -9.69 -46.12
C VAL A 512 -24.90 -9.21 -45.90
N GLU A 513 -25.86 -9.75 -46.65
CA GLU A 513 -27.31 -9.46 -46.56
C GLU A 513 -27.98 -9.88 -45.23
N PHE A 514 -27.21 -9.93 -44.13
CA PHE A 514 -27.66 -10.09 -42.75
C PHE A 514 -28.31 -8.81 -42.19
N SER A 515 -29.12 -8.13 -43.02
CA SER A 515 -29.92 -6.95 -42.70
C SER A 515 -31.01 -7.29 -41.67
N GLY A 516 -30.61 -7.35 -40.41
CA GLY A 516 -31.45 -7.73 -39.26
C GLY A 516 -30.67 -8.23 -38.05
N VAL A 517 -29.40 -8.59 -38.20
CA VAL A 517 -28.59 -9.17 -37.10
C VAL A 517 -28.10 -8.09 -36.15
N THR A 518 -28.50 -8.17 -34.88
CA THR A 518 -28.06 -7.22 -33.85
C THR A 518 -26.74 -7.64 -33.20
N LEU A 519 -25.64 -6.94 -33.49
CA LEU A 519 -24.41 -7.07 -32.71
C LEU A 519 -24.50 -6.24 -31.42
N THR A 520 -24.19 -6.84 -30.27
CA THR A 520 -24.16 -6.12 -28.97
C THR A 520 -22.94 -6.51 -28.15
N GLY A 521 -22.08 -5.52 -27.90
CA GLY A 521 -20.86 -5.66 -27.09
C GLY A 521 -21.06 -5.15 -25.66
N PHE A 522 -20.70 -5.96 -24.67
CA PHE A 522 -20.87 -5.67 -23.25
C PHE A 522 -19.56 -5.35 -22.52
N GLN A 523 -19.61 -4.46 -21.52
CA GLN A 523 -18.54 -4.32 -20.54
C GLN A 523 -18.77 -5.36 -19.42
N SER A 524 -17.89 -6.35 -19.33
CA SER A 524 -17.90 -7.36 -18.26
C SER A 524 -16.49 -7.76 -17.79
N THR A 525 -15.47 -7.05 -18.28
CA THR A 525 -14.07 -7.47 -18.26
C THR A 525 -13.21 -6.59 -17.37
N LEU A 526 -13.61 -5.34 -17.11
CA LEU A 526 -12.98 -4.37 -16.19
C LEU A 526 -13.98 -3.96 -15.09
N LEU A 527 -13.58 -3.15 -14.11
CA LEU A 527 -14.53 -2.58 -13.12
C LEU A 527 -15.27 -1.36 -13.67
N TYR A 528 -14.59 -0.55 -14.49
CA TYR A 528 -15.13 0.64 -15.14
C TYR A 528 -15.06 0.51 -16.67
N ASP A 529 -15.96 1.19 -17.39
CA ASP A 529 -15.81 1.35 -18.84
C ASP A 529 -14.76 2.42 -19.14
N ILE A 530 -13.54 1.98 -19.47
CA ILE A 530 -12.42 2.88 -19.76
C ILE A 530 -12.66 3.80 -20.96
N ASP A 531 -13.58 3.47 -21.86
CA ASP A 531 -13.89 4.30 -23.03
C ASP A 531 -14.73 5.52 -22.60
N ALA A 532 -15.63 5.32 -21.63
CA ALA A 532 -16.38 6.40 -21.00
C ALA A 532 -15.51 7.28 -20.09
N VAL A 533 -14.40 6.76 -19.54
CA VAL A 533 -13.52 7.52 -18.64
C VAL A 533 -12.77 8.63 -19.38
N SER A 534 -12.97 9.86 -18.91
CA SER A 534 -12.11 11.01 -19.24
C SER A 534 -11.38 11.50 -17.98
N LEU A 535 -10.11 11.89 -18.12
CA LEU A 535 -9.30 12.49 -17.05
C LEU A 535 -8.87 13.89 -17.48
N THR A 536 -9.22 14.89 -16.67
CA THR A 536 -8.71 16.26 -16.80
C THR A 536 -7.25 16.37 -16.32
N LYS A 537 -6.57 17.48 -16.64
CA LYS A 537 -5.21 17.76 -16.15
C LYS A 537 -5.15 17.67 -14.61
N GLY A 538 -4.03 17.15 -14.10
CA GLY A 538 -3.90 16.53 -12.77
C GLY A 538 -4.76 17.09 -11.63
N PHE A 539 -5.79 16.33 -11.23
CA PHE A 539 -6.71 16.70 -10.16
C PHE A 539 -6.19 16.31 -8.76
N ASN A 540 -6.47 17.14 -7.76
CA ASN A 540 -6.28 16.87 -6.32
C ASN A 540 -4.91 16.28 -5.92
N GLY A 541 -3.82 16.94 -6.37
CA GLY A 541 -2.46 16.71 -5.84
C GLY A 541 -1.72 15.49 -6.41
N GLY A 542 -2.17 14.93 -7.53
CA GLY A 542 -1.48 13.86 -8.26
C GLY A 542 -1.28 14.17 -9.74
N HIS A 543 -0.34 13.48 -10.38
CA HIS A 543 -0.10 13.61 -11.83
C HIS A 543 -1.20 12.92 -12.64
N TRP A 544 -1.46 13.41 -13.86
CA TRP A 544 -2.40 12.78 -14.81
C TRP A 544 -2.05 11.30 -15.03
N GLY A 545 -3.06 10.44 -15.19
CA GLY A 545 -2.88 9.01 -15.45
C GLY A 545 -2.19 8.20 -14.34
N THR A 546 -2.12 8.72 -13.11
CA THR A 546 -1.68 7.95 -11.93
C THR A 546 -2.87 7.40 -11.15
N LEU A 547 -2.63 6.38 -10.32
CA LEU A 547 -3.66 5.59 -9.63
C LEU A 547 -4.71 6.42 -8.88
N MET A 548 -4.29 7.31 -7.98
CA MET A 548 -5.26 8.00 -7.11
C MET A 548 -6.11 9.04 -7.86
N PRO A 549 -5.57 9.86 -8.78
CA PRO A 549 -6.38 10.66 -9.70
C PRO A 549 -7.36 9.83 -10.53
N PHE A 550 -6.90 8.73 -11.15
CA PHE A 550 -7.77 7.85 -11.93
C PHE A 550 -8.90 7.26 -11.08
N PHE A 551 -8.59 6.67 -9.93
CA PHE A 551 -9.56 6.04 -9.05
C PHE A 551 -10.59 7.05 -8.52
N LYS A 552 -10.13 8.21 -8.02
CA LYS A 552 -11.01 9.28 -7.54
C LYS A 552 -11.94 9.81 -8.64
N ASN A 553 -11.45 9.92 -9.88
CA ASN A 553 -12.28 10.32 -11.01
C ASN A 553 -13.33 9.26 -11.35
N CYS A 554 -12.95 7.98 -11.38
CA CYS A 554 -13.87 6.87 -11.63
C CYS A 554 -14.98 6.84 -10.56
N LYS A 555 -14.59 6.86 -9.28
CA LYS A 555 -15.53 6.85 -8.16
C LYS A 555 -16.45 8.08 -8.11
N LYS A 556 -15.92 9.28 -8.40
CA LYS A 556 -16.71 10.52 -8.40
C LYS A 556 -17.75 10.56 -9.52
N ASN A 557 -17.39 10.14 -10.73
CA ASN A 557 -18.19 10.39 -11.93
C ASN A 557 -19.03 9.17 -12.36
N TYR A 558 -18.66 7.95 -11.96
CA TYR A 558 -19.33 6.70 -12.35
C TYR A 558 -19.73 5.83 -11.14
N GLY A 559 -19.35 6.22 -9.91
CA GLY A 559 -19.74 5.55 -8.67
C GLY A 559 -18.92 4.32 -8.31
N GLU A 560 -19.53 3.43 -7.52
CA GLU A 560 -18.98 2.11 -7.20
C GLU A 560 -19.14 1.15 -8.40
N PRO A 561 -18.19 0.21 -8.62
CA PRO A 561 -18.32 -0.83 -9.64
C PRO A 561 -19.62 -1.64 -9.51
N ARG A 562 -20.14 -2.11 -10.65
CA ARG A 562 -21.38 -2.90 -10.74
C ARG A 562 -21.35 -4.07 -9.75
N ARG A 563 -22.45 -4.33 -9.05
CA ARG A 563 -22.58 -5.57 -8.24
C ARG A 563 -22.59 -6.78 -9.17
N PRO A 564 -21.87 -7.88 -8.83
CA PRO A 564 -21.92 -9.09 -9.62
C PRO A 564 -23.35 -9.66 -9.63
N ILE A 565 -23.75 -10.27 -10.74
CA ILE A 565 -25.06 -10.93 -10.84
C ILE A 565 -25.03 -12.18 -9.93
N PRO A 566 -26.02 -12.37 -9.05
CA PRO A 566 -26.08 -13.54 -8.18
C PRO A 566 -26.00 -14.86 -8.96
N SER A 567 -25.26 -15.83 -8.42
CA SER A 567 -25.03 -17.12 -9.08
C SER A 567 -26.33 -17.89 -9.34
N HIS A 568 -27.33 -17.75 -8.46
CA HIS A 568 -28.64 -18.39 -8.62
C HIS A 568 -29.46 -17.80 -9.78
N GLU A 569 -29.39 -16.47 -10.01
CA GLU A 569 -30.02 -15.83 -11.16
C GLU A 569 -29.38 -16.30 -12.47
N THR A 570 -28.04 -16.33 -12.50
CA THR A 570 -27.29 -16.85 -13.67
C THR A 570 -27.64 -18.30 -13.97
N PHE A 571 -27.66 -19.15 -12.93
CA PHE A 571 -28.01 -20.56 -13.04
C PHE A 571 -29.44 -20.76 -13.58
N GLY A 572 -30.42 -20.02 -13.04
CA GLY A 572 -31.80 -20.08 -13.52
C GLY A 572 -31.97 -19.61 -14.98
N ILE A 573 -31.18 -18.62 -15.41
CA ILE A 573 -31.16 -18.17 -16.82
C ILE A 573 -30.56 -19.25 -17.73
N LEU A 574 -29.45 -19.87 -17.33
CA LEU A 574 -28.80 -20.94 -18.09
C LEU A 574 -29.66 -22.20 -18.20
N GLN A 575 -30.39 -22.58 -17.14
CA GLN A 575 -31.35 -23.70 -17.18
C GLN A 575 -32.49 -23.49 -18.19
N ASN A 576 -32.80 -22.25 -18.55
CA ASN A 576 -33.84 -21.92 -19.54
C ASN A 576 -33.27 -21.66 -20.95
N ALA A 577 -31.94 -21.72 -21.12
CA ALA A 577 -31.30 -21.57 -22.42
C ALA A 577 -31.67 -22.74 -23.35
N ARG A 578 -31.90 -22.44 -24.63
CA ARG A 578 -32.33 -23.44 -25.62
C ARG A 578 -31.17 -23.80 -26.55
N ALA A 579 -30.82 -25.07 -26.66
CA ALA A 579 -29.91 -25.55 -27.70
C ALA A 579 -30.58 -25.54 -29.09
N PRO A 580 -29.84 -25.30 -30.18
CA PRO A 580 -30.32 -25.58 -31.53
C PRO A 580 -30.42 -27.09 -31.77
N THR A 581 -31.35 -27.50 -32.64
CA THR A 581 -31.46 -28.90 -33.10
C THR A 581 -30.27 -29.35 -33.96
N LYS A 582 -29.65 -28.41 -34.68
CA LYS A 582 -28.45 -28.62 -35.50
C LYS A 582 -27.35 -27.65 -35.08
N TRP A 583 -26.23 -28.18 -34.61
CA TRP A 583 -25.05 -27.39 -34.29
C TRP A 583 -24.24 -27.04 -35.56
N PRO A 584 -23.64 -25.84 -35.65
CA PRO A 584 -22.76 -25.46 -36.75
C PRO A 584 -21.39 -26.17 -36.66
N ARG A 585 -20.55 -26.01 -37.69
CA ARG A 585 -19.20 -26.61 -37.72
C ARG A 585 -18.37 -26.14 -36.51
N SER A 586 -17.69 -27.09 -35.85
CA SER A 586 -16.69 -26.85 -34.81
C SER A 586 -15.40 -27.60 -35.19
N ASP A 587 -14.26 -27.03 -34.85
CA ASP A 587 -12.98 -27.73 -34.84
C ASP A 587 -12.85 -28.51 -33.52
N ASP A 588 -12.48 -29.79 -33.58
CA ASP A 588 -12.31 -30.64 -32.38
C ASP A 588 -11.00 -30.34 -31.63
N ASN A 589 -9.99 -29.79 -32.32
CA ASN A 589 -8.68 -29.51 -31.77
C ASN A 589 -8.17 -28.14 -32.23
N LEU A 590 -8.26 -27.14 -31.35
CA LEU A 590 -7.62 -25.84 -31.56
C LEU A 590 -6.09 -25.95 -31.37
N PRO A 591 -5.27 -25.28 -32.20
CA PRO A 591 -3.81 -25.26 -32.07
C PRO A 591 -3.33 -24.29 -30.96
N LEU A 592 -3.90 -24.47 -29.76
CA LEU A 592 -3.50 -23.86 -28.50
C LEU A 592 -2.32 -24.59 -27.87
N ALA A 593 -1.29 -23.84 -27.46
CA ALA A 593 -0.08 -24.35 -26.82
C ALA A 593 0.55 -25.54 -27.58
N VAL A 594 0.73 -25.38 -28.90
CA VAL A 594 1.33 -26.42 -29.76
C VAL A 594 2.80 -26.56 -29.44
N LEU A 595 3.17 -27.71 -28.88
CA LEU A 595 4.54 -27.98 -28.47
C LEU A 595 5.30 -28.71 -29.58
N PRO A 596 6.58 -28.37 -29.83
CA PRO A 596 7.40 -29.17 -30.74
C PRO A 596 7.53 -30.60 -30.18
N PRO A 597 7.36 -31.67 -30.99
CA PRO A 597 7.25 -33.05 -30.51
C PRO A 597 8.43 -33.60 -29.69
N LYS A 598 9.56 -32.89 -29.66
CA LYS A 598 10.81 -33.32 -29.00
C LYS A 598 11.08 -32.62 -27.65
N VAL A 599 10.19 -31.75 -27.18
CA VAL A 599 10.37 -31.04 -25.90
C VAL A 599 9.73 -31.86 -24.77
N LYS A 600 10.45 -32.07 -23.66
CA LYS A 600 9.84 -32.56 -22.41
C LYS A 600 8.64 -31.67 -22.04
N PRO A 601 7.60 -32.18 -21.36
CA PRO A 601 6.36 -31.43 -21.10
C PRO A 601 6.58 -30.23 -20.16
N TRP A 602 7.10 -29.13 -20.70
CA TRP A 602 7.43 -27.90 -19.98
C TRP A 602 6.19 -27.18 -19.44
N HIS A 603 5.03 -27.47 -20.04
CA HIS A 603 3.71 -27.02 -19.61
C HIS A 603 3.22 -27.73 -18.35
N GLN A 604 3.73 -28.93 -18.01
CA GLN A 604 3.20 -29.70 -16.87
C GLN A 604 3.40 -28.95 -15.54
N PRO A 605 4.57 -28.37 -15.20
CA PRO A 605 4.73 -27.61 -13.96
C PRO A 605 3.95 -26.29 -13.93
N ILE A 606 3.44 -25.81 -15.08
CA ILE A 606 2.48 -24.70 -15.14
C ILE A 606 1.08 -25.20 -14.75
N LYS A 607 0.64 -26.33 -15.30
CA LYS A 607 -0.62 -27.00 -14.90
C LYS A 607 -0.59 -27.38 -13.42
N ASP A 608 0.50 -27.95 -12.92
CA ASP A 608 0.66 -28.29 -11.49
C ASP A 608 0.57 -27.04 -10.58
N ALA A 609 0.97 -25.86 -11.09
CA ALA A 609 0.90 -24.61 -10.35
C ALA A 609 -0.50 -23.94 -10.38
N PHE A 610 -1.33 -24.28 -11.37
CA PHE A 610 -2.67 -23.76 -11.63
C PHE A 610 -3.57 -24.89 -12.18
N PRO A 611 -4.00 -25.84 -11.33
CA PRO A 611 -4.57 -27.12 -11.77
C PRO A 611 -6.04 -27.08 -12.20
N ASP A 612 -6.76 -26.02 -11.85
CA ASP A 612 -8.17 -25.81 -12.22
C ASP A 612 -8.31 -24.37 -12.72
N MET A 613 -8.81 -24.22 -13.96
CA MET A 613 -9.01 -22.93 -14.63
C MET A 613 -10.50 -22.61 -14.85
N SER A 614 -11.42 -23.33 -14.19
CA SER A 614 -12.85 -23.01 -14.17
C SER A 614 -13.18 -21.80 -13.29
N HIS A 615 -14.42 -21.31 -13.36
CA HIS A 615 -14.95 -20.34 -12.39
C HIS A 615 -14.90 -20.88 -10.97
N ARG A 616 -15.19 -22.17 -10.77
CA ARG A 616 -15.10 -22.85 -9.47
C ARG A 616 -13.68 -22.82 -8.92
N GLY A 617 -12.67 -23.21 -9.70
CA GLY A 617 -11.27 -23.16 -9.27
C GLY A 617 -10.82 -21.76 -8.87
N ALA A 618 -11.30 -20.74 -9.59
CA ALA A 618 -11.07 -19.35 -9.24
C ALA A 618 -11.76 -18.93 -7.93
N GLN A 619 -12.99 -19.39 -7.68
CA GLN A 619 -13.71 -19.19 -6.43
C GLN A 619 -13.06 -19.91 -5.26
N ASP A 620 -12.54 -21.13 -5.45
CA ASP A 620 -11.84 -21.87 -4.40
C ASP A 620 -10.52 -21.19 -4.02
N MET A 621 -9.76 -20.69 -5.01
CA MET A 621 -8.56 -19.88 -4.76
C MET A 621 -8.89 -18.53 -4.06
N LEU A 622 -10.01 -17.90 -4.44
CA LEU A 622 -10.52 -16.69 -3.79
C LEU A 622 -10.90 -16.94 -2.32
N ASN A 623 -11.69 -17.99 -2.08
CA ASN A 623 -12.14 -18.40 -0.75
C ASN A 623 -10.95 -18.75 0.15
N ALA A 624 -9.97 -19.50 -0.36
CA ALA A 624 -8.74 -19.82 0.36
C ALA A 624 -7.93 -18.57 0.73
N PHE A 625 -7.85 -17.57 -0.16
CA PHE A 625 -7.14 -16.33 0.14
C PHE A 625 -7.81 -15.48 1.24
N PHE A 626 -9.14 -15.43 1.29
CA PHE A 626 -9.89 -14.62 2.27
C PHE A 626 -10.15 -15.32 3.62
N SER A 627 -10.26 -16.65 3.64
CA SER A 627 -10.62 -17.43 4.84
C SER A 627 -9.50 -17.56 5.88
N LEU A 628 -8.22 -17.50 5.47
CA LEU A 628 -7.08 -17.78 6.35
C LEU A 628 -6.98 -16.76 7.51
N PRO A 629 -7.04 -17.20 8.79
CA PRO A 629 -7.05 -16.29 9.94
C PRO A 629 -5.69 -15.60 10.16
N ASN A 630 -4.60 -16.32 9.90
CA ASN A 630 -3.22 -15.90 10.19
C ASN A 630 -2.34 -15.74 8.93
N SER A 631 -2.93 -15.69 7.74
CA SER A 631 -2.25 -15.34 6.47
C SER A 631 -3.26 -14.87 5.42
N GLY A 632 -2.98 -14.98 4.11
CA GLY A 632 -3.90 -14.54 3.06
C GLY A 632 -4.22 -13.04 3.14
N TYR A 633 -5.48 -12.69 2.85
CA TYR A 633 -5.98 -11.30 2.83
C TYR A 633 -5.67 -10.55 4.13
N ARG A 634 -5.93 -11.16 5.30
CA ARG A 634 -5.76 -10.52 6.62
C ARG A 634 -4.33 -10.04 6.91
N ARG A 635 -3.33 -10.58 6.20
CA ARG A 635 -1.92 -10.16 6.31
C ARG A 635 -1.35 -9.56 5.04
N TYR A 636 -2.15 -9.39 4.00
CA TYR A 636 -1.72 -8.96 2.67
C TYR A 636 -0.83 -7.71 2.73
N ASP A 637 -1.26 -6.65 3.41
CA ASP A 637 -0.50 -5.40 3.50
C ASP A 637 0.92 -5.55 4.06
N THR A 638 1.09 -6.46 5.03
CA THR A 638 2.38 -6.76 5.66
C THR A 638 3.20 -7.75 4.81
N ASP A 639 2.56 -8.77 4.26
CA ASP A 639 3.23 -9.93 3.68
C ASP A 639 3.35 -9.93 2.16
N ARG A 640 2.60 -9.12 1.39
CA ARG A 640 2.64 -9.01 -0.09
C ARG A 640 4.02 -8.75 -0.72
N SER A 641 5.02 -8.41 0.09
CA SER A 641 6.40 -8.18 -0.33
C SER A 641 7.32 -9.39 -0.08
N ARG A 642 6.76 -10.50 0.41
CA ARG A 642 7.44 -11.73 0.84
C ARG A 642 7.27 -12.84 -0.19
N ALA A 643 8.31 -13.10 -0.96
CA ALA A 643 8.37 -14.23 -1.88
C ALA A 643 8.52 -15.58 -1.15
N ASP A 644 9.03 -15.56 0.09
CA ASP A 644 9.16 -16.73 0.96
C ASP A 644 7.89 -17.08 1.76
N LYS A 645 6.73 -16.59 1.31
CA LYS A 645 5.39 -16.88 1.86
C LYS A 645 4.41 -17.13 0.71
N GLU A 646 3.94 -18.36 0.55
CA GLU A 646 3.08 -18.74 -0.57
C GLU A 646 1.69 -18.10 -0.50
N THR A 647 1.15 -17.87 0.71
CA THR A 647 -0.13 -17.19 0.95
C THR A 647 -0.02 -15.66 1.09
N ALA A 648 1.09 -15.05 0.66
CA ALA A 648 1.29 -13.58 0.71
C ALA A 648 0.44 -12.79 -0.29
N THR A 649 -0.08 -13.44 -1.33
CA THR A 649 -0.85 -12.84 -2.44
C THR A 649 -1.92 -13.81 -2.91
N SER A 650 -3.00 -13.32 -3.53
CA SER A 650 -4.13 -14.15 -3.95
C SER A 650 -3.86 -15.12 -5.10
N ARG A 651 -2.81 -14.90 -5.92
CA ARG A 651 -2.48 -15.66 -7.14
C ARG A 651 -3.55 -15.67 -8.26
N LEU A 652 -4.67 -14.96 -8.08
CA LEU A 652 -5.82 -14.87 -9.01
C LEU A 652 -5.55 -14.15 -10.36
N SER A 653 -4.31 -13.79 -10.69
CA SER A 653 -4.02 -12.94 -11.85
C SER A 653 -4.29 -13.61 -13.20
N CYS A 654 -4.01 -14.91 -13.34
CA CYS A 654 -4.38 -15.68 -14.53
C CYS A 654 -5.91 -15.77 -14.71
N HIS A 655 -6.65 -16.02 -13.62
CA HIS A 655 -8.11 -16.09 -13.65
C HIS A 655 -8.76 -14.76 -14.07
N LEU A 656 -8.23 -13.62 -13.60
CA LEU A 656 -8.66 -12.27 -14.01
C LEU A 656 -8.23 -11.90 -15.44
N ARG A 657 -7.17 -12.52 -15.97
CA ARG A 657 -6.70 -12.32 -17.36
C ARG A 657 -7.52 -13.12 -18.36
N LEU A 658 -7.83 -14.38 -18.05
CA LEU A 658 -8.66 -15.27 -18.88
C LEU A 658 -10.17 -15.05 -18.65
N GLY A 659 -10.54 -14.27 -17.65
CA GLY A 659 -11.93 -13.91 -17.36
C GLY A 659 -12.76 -15.00 -16.67
N THR A 660 -12.11 -16.06 -16.20
CA THR A 660 -12.70 -17.15 -15.40
C THR A 660 -13.18 -16.67 -14.02
N LEU A 661 -12.65 -15.53 -13.54
CA LEU A 661 -13.14 -14.79 -12.37
C LEU A 661 -13.61 -13.40 -12.78
N SER A 662 -14.78 -12.95 -12.29
CA SER A 662 -15.20 -11.56 -12.51
C SER A 662 -14.37 -10.60 -11.65
N PRO A 663 -13.91 -9.46 -12.20
CA PRO A 663 -13.33 -8.40 -11.37
C PRO A 663 -14.36 -7.84 -10.38
N ASN A 664 -15.65 -7.82 -10.71
CA ASN A 664 -16.70 -7.31 -9.82
C ASN A 664 -16.96 -8.26 -8.63
N GLU A 665 -16.89 -9.57 -8.83
CA GLU A 665 -16.92 -10.55 -7.73
C GLU A 665 -15.77 -10.32 -6.74
N LEU A 666 -14.54 -10.16 -7.26
CA LEU A 666 -13.36 -9.88 -6.43
C LEU A 666 -13.45 -8.53 -5.71
N TYR A 667 -13.94 -7.49 -6.39
CA TYR A 667 -14.13 -6.16 -5.81
C TYR A 667 -15.13 -6.20 -4.66
N TRP A 668 -16.30 -6.79 -4.87
CA TRP A 668 -17.34 -6.83 -3.85
C TRP A 668 -17.01 -7.78 -2.70
N ARG A 669 -16.28 -8.87 -2.93
CA ARG A 669 -15.71 -9.70 -1.85
C ARG A 669 -14.73 -8.90 -0.99
N TRP A 670 -13.83 -8.13 -1.61
CA TRP A 670 -12.92 -7.24 -0.88
C TRP A 670 -13.68 -6.17 -0.09
N HIS A 671 -14.63 -5.47 -0.73
CA HIS A 671 -15.39 -4.38 -0.13
C HIS A 671 -16.22 -4.82 1.09
N GLN A 672 -16.71 -6.07 1.12
CA GLN A 672 -17.37 -6.66 2.29
C GLN A 672 -16.45 -6.74 3.53
N HIS A 673 -15.16 -7.02 3.34
CA HIS A 673 -14.20 -7.11 4.44
C HIS A 673 -13.57 -5.77 4.83
N HIS A 674 -13.55 -4.79 3.93
CA HIS A 674 -12.97 -3.48 4.20
C HIS A 674 -13.69 -2.36 3.43
N PRO A 675 -14.77 -1.78 3.97
CA PRO A 675 -15.49 -0.67 3.32
C PRO A 675 -14.65 0.62 3.38
N GLY A 676 -13.85 0.87 2.33
CA GLY A 676 -13.10 2.12 2.20
C GLY A 676 -11.92 2.09 1.23
N ASP A 677 -11.56 3.26 0.71
CA ASP A 677 -10.53 3.42 -0.34
C ASP A 677 -9.08 3.36 0.18
N SER A 678 -8.86 3.02 1.46
CA SER A 678 -7.56 3.01 2.14
C SER A 678 -6.70 1.78 1.85
N ASP A 679 -7.33 0.61 1.70
CA ASP A 679 -6.67 -0.69 1.65
C ASP A 679 -5.85 -0.92 0.35
N ILE A 680 -4.72 -1.62 0.47
CA ILE A 680 -3.78 -1.80 -0.65
C ILE A 680 -4.25 -2.89 -1.63
N PHE A 681 -5.04 -3.88 -1.18
CA PHE A 681 -5.53 -4.97 -2.01
C PHE A 681 -6.53 -4.48 -3.05
N GLY A 682 -7.60 -3.79 -2.64
CA GLY A 682 -8.60 -3.25 -3.58
C GLY A 682 -7.98 -2.32 -4.62
N ARG A 683 -7.03 -1.47 -4.19
CA ARG A 683 -6.24 -0.62 -5.08
C ARG A 683 -5.45 -1.39 -6.16
N ARG A 684 -5.08 -2.66 -5.95
CA ARG A 684 -4.44 -3.49 -7.00
C ARG A 684 -5.37 -3.83 -8.14
N LEU A 685 -6.67 -3.97 -7.87
CA LEU A 685 -7.65 -4.20 -8.92
C LEU A 685 -7.83 -2.92 -9.76
N ILE A 686 -7.83 -1.75 -9.12
CA ILE A 686 -7.85 -0.45 -9.84
C ILE A 686 -6.60 -0.19 -10.70
N TRP A 687 -5.43 -0.76 -10.34
CA TRP A 687 -4.24 -0.69 -11.21
C TRP A 687 -4.43 -1.41 -12.55
N ARG A 688 -5.27 -2.45 -12.63
CA ARG A 688 -5.59 -3.15 -13.88
C ARG A 688 -6.40 -2.25 -14.82
N ASP A 689 -7.48 -1.68 -14.31
CA ASP A 689 -8.30 -0.72 -15.05
C ASP A 689 -7.50 0.52 -15.49
N LEU A 690 -6.58 1.01 -14.64
CA LEU A 690 -5.66 2.08 -15.03
C LEU A 690 -4.73 1.66 -16.19
N ALA A 691 -4.20 0.44 -16.17
CA ALA A 691 -3.34 -0.06 -17.24
C ALA A 691 -4.11 -0.07 -18.57
N TYR A 692 -5.35 -0.56 -18.55
CA TYR A 692 -6.23 -0.58 -19.72
C TYR A 692 -6.63 0.82 -20.19
N TYR A 693 -6.88 1.76 -19.28
CA TYR A 693 -7.06 3.18 -19.61
C TYR A 693 -5.81 3.78 -20.28
N GLN A 694 -4.61 3.50 -19.76
CA GLN A 694 -3.36 3.93 -20.38
C GLN A 694 -3.16 3.30 -21.76
N LEU A 695 -3.48 2.01 -21.95
CA LEU A 695 -3.40 1.33 -23.24
C LEU A 695 -4.37 1.91 -24.27
N ARG A 696 -5.59 2.30 -23.87
CA ARG A 696 -6.52 3.04 -24.74
C ARG A 696 -5.94 4.39 -25.16
N CYS A 697 -5.33 5.12 -24.23
CA CYS A 697 -4.70 6.40 -24.54
C CYS A 697 -3.43 6.25 -25.39
N PHE A 698 -2.64 5.20 -25.18
CA PHE A 698 -1.36 4.98 -25.86
C PHE A 698 -1.30 3.55 -26.44
N PRO A 699 -2.01 3.25 -27.55
CA PRO A 699 -2.12 1.89 -28.09
C PRO A 699 -0.78 1.19 -28.41
N GLN A 700 0.28 1.97 -28.63
CA GLN A 700 1.63 1.48 -28.95
C GLN A 700 2.50 1.25 -27.69
N MET A 701 2.00 1.47 -26.47
CA MET A 701 2.80 1.44 -25.23
C MET A 701 3.44 0.08 -24.90
N SER A 702 3.04 -0.99 -25.57
CA SER A 702 3.68 -2.31 -25.48
C SER A 702 5.08 -2.36 -26.10
N TRP A 703 5.40 -1.50 -27.08
CA TRP A 703 6.72 -1.45 -27.73
C TRP A 703 7.32 -0.04 -27.85
N MET A 704 6.53 1.04 -27.71
CA MET A 704 7.00 2.43 -27.77
C MET A 704 6.90 3.16 -26.41
N PRO A 705 7.93 3.90 -25.98
CA PRO A 705 7.86 4.82 -24.82
C PRO A 705 6.65 5.76 -24.86
N ILE A 706 5.89 5.87 -23.76
CA ILE A 706 4.85 6.92 -23.64
C ILE A 706 5.51 8.31 -23.61
N ARG A 707 6.64 8.44 -22.91
CA ARG A 707 7.54 9.59 -23.02
C ARG A 707 8.41 9.42 -24.26
N ALA A 708 7.95 9.90 -25.41
CA ALA A 708 8.55 9.63 -26.72
C ALA A 708 10.09 9.79 -26.79
N HIS A 709 10.64 10.86 -26.20
CA HIS A 709 12.08 11.13 -26.15
C HIS A 709 12.92 10.08 -25.40
N TYR A 710 12.32 9.25 -24.53
CA TYR A 710 13.04 8.14 -23.89
C TYR A 710 13.49 7.05 -24.88
N LYS A 711 12.98 7.04 -26.12
CA LYS A 711 13.50 6.18 -27.20
C LYS A 711 15.01 6.38 -27.43
N ASP A 712 15.50 7.60 -27.20
CA ASP A 712 16.89 8.02 -27.45
C ASP A 712 17.80 7.78 -26.22
N THR A 713 17.31 7.04 -25.21
CA THR A 713 18.11 6.61 -24.05
C THR A 713 19.17 5.61 -24.53
N ALA A 714 20.44 5.83 -24.18
CA ALA A 714 21.51 4.92 -24.54
C ALA A 714 21.53 3.66 -23.64
N TRP A 715 21.33 2.49 -24.25
CA TRP A 715 21.40 1.18 -23.61
C TRP A 715 22.72 0.48 -23.94
N VAL A 716 23.02 -0.62 -23.25
CA VAL A 716 24.05 -1.55 -23.70
C VAL A 716 23.57 -2.21 -24.99
N SER A 717 24.44 -2.29 -25.99
CA SER A 717 24.16 -2.83 -27.33
C SER A 717 25.15 -3.94 -27.71
N GLY A 718 24.86 -4.64 -28.82
CA GLY A 718 25.72 -5.69 -29.37
C GLY A 718 25.89 -6.91 -28.44
N PRO A 719 26.97 -7.69 -28.62
CA PRO A 719 27.16 -8.97 -27.93
C PRO A 719 27.12 -8.89 -26.39
N GLU A 720 27.53 -7.78 -25.79
CA GLU A 720 27.44 -7.58 -24.33
C GLU A 720 26.00 -7.39 -23.85
N ALA A 721 25.12 -6.80 -24.67
CA ALA A 721 23.69 -6.71 -24.35
C ALA A 721 23.05 -8.09 -24.35
N ASP A 722 23.39 -8.92 -25.34
CA ASP A 722 22.87 -10.29 -25.48
C ASP A 722 23.40 -11.20 -24.37
N ARG A 723 24.70 -11.13 -24.05
CA ARG A 723 25.29 -11.84 -22.90
C ARG A 723 24.58 -11.47 -21.59
N ARG A 724 24.32 -10.18 -21.35
CA ARG A 724 23.59 -9.70 -20.17
C ARG A 724 22.13 -10.18 -20.17
N PHE A 725 21.46 -10.12 -21.32
CA PHE A 725 20.06 -10.52 -21.45
C PHE A 725 19.87 -12.03 -21.28
N GLU A 726 20.68 -12.88 -21.91
CA GLU A 726 20.60 -14.34 -21.75
C GLU A 726 20.90 -14.77 -20.31
N ALA A 727 21.89 -14.15 -19.65
CA ALA A 727 22.16 -14.42 -18.24
C ALA A 727 20.97 -14.07 -17.34
N TRP A 728 20.24 -13.00 -17.65
CA TRP A 728 18.98 -12.65 -16.96
C TRP A 728 17.86 -13.63 -17.28
N LYS A 729 17.59 -13.88 -18.56
CA LYS A 729 16.53 -14.73 -19.08
C LYS A 729 16.47 -16.10 -18.42
N TRP A 730 17.65 -16.71 -18.23
CA TRP A 730 17.80 -18.07 -17.67
C TRP A 730 18.10 -18.12 -16.16
N GLY A 731 18.07 -16.99 -15.44
CA GLY A 731 18.42 -16.95 -14.02
C GLY A 731 19.85 -17.44 -13.76
N ARG A 732 20.80 -16.90 -14.53
CA ARG A 732 22.25 -17.17 -14.46
C ARG A 732 23.06 -15.88 -14.27
N THR A 733 22.51 -14.92 -13.54
CA THR A 733 23.11 -13.59 -13.30
C THR A 733 24.18 -13.58 -12.20
N GLY A 734 24.19 -14.60 -11.34
CA GLY A 734 25.02 -14.65 -10.13
C GLY A 734 24.42 -13.85 -8.96
N TYR A 735 23.17 -13.38 -9.09
CA TYR A 735 22.40 -12.68 -8.06
C TYR A 735 21.22 -13.55 -7.58
N PRO A 736 21.31 -14.21 -6.42
CA PRO A 736 20.43 -15.32 -6.05
C PRO A 736 18.93 -15.04 -6.03
N ILE A 737 18.50 -13.81 -5.72
CA ILE A 737 17.07 -13.44 -5.74
C ILE A 737 16.56 -13.14 -7.15
N VAL A 738 17.44 -12.66 -8.05
CA VAL A 738 17.13 -12.46 -9.47
C VAL A 738 17.05 -13.83 -10.14
N ASP A 739 18.05 -14.68 -9.89
CA ASP A 739 18.12 -16.03 -10.45
C ASP A 739 16.95 -16.90 -9.98
N ALA A 740 16.56 -16.81 -8.71
CA ALA A 740 15.37 -17.46 -8.17
C ALA A 740 14.09 -17.01 -8.91
N GLY A 741 13.91 -15.71 -9.12
CA GLY A 741 12.75 -15.17 -9.85
C GLY A 741 12.69 -15.68 -11.28
N MET A 742 13.77 -15.53 -12.04
CA MET A 742 13.77 -15.90 -13.46
C MET A 742 13.59 -17.41 -13.69
N ARG A 743 14.05 -18.24 -12.73
CA ARG A 743 13.79 -19.70 -12.73
C ARG A 743 12.38 -20.07 -12.28
N GLU A 744 11.79 -19.35 -11.32
CA GLU A 744 10.37 -19.49 -10.98
C GLU A 744 9.51 -19.14 -12.20
N LEU A 745 9.71 -17.97 -12.80
CA LEU A 745 9.03 -17.51 -14.01
C LEU A 745 9.03 -18.56 -15.11
N TYR A 746 10.21 -19.08 -15.49
CA TYR A 746 10.29 -20.05 -16.58
C TYR A 746 9.65 -21.41 -16.23
N LYS A 747 9.62 -21.81 -14.95
CA LYS A 747 9.08 -23.11 -14.54
C LYS A 747 7.58 -23.10 -14.27
N THR A 748 7.02 -22.06 -13.66
CA THR A 748 5.59 -22.00 -13.29
C THR A 748 4.79 -20.97 -14.08
N GLY A 749 5.47 -20.18 -14.91
CA GLY A 749 4.88 -19.04 -15.61
C GLY A 749 4.43 -17.90 -14.71
N TRP A 750 4.77 -17.90 -13.41
CA TRP A 750 4.25 -16.90 -12.47
C TRP A 750 5.30 -16.46 -11.44
N MET A 751 5.39 -15.15 -11.20
CA MET A 751 6.16 -14.58 -10.09
C MET A 751 5.31 -13.61 -9.27
N THR A 752 5.62 -13.48 -7.98
CA THR A 752 5.09 -12.39 -7.14
C THR A 752 5.47 -11.02 -7.71
N GLN A 753 4.56 -10.03 -7.63
CA GLN A 753 4.81 -8.67 -8.14
C GLN A 753 6.12 -8.05 -7.60
N THR A 754 6.47 -8.32 -6.34
CA THR A 754 7.69 -7.77 -5.76
C THR A 754 8.95 -8.38 -6.36
N VAL A 755 8.93 -9.66 -6.75
CA VAL A 755 10.06 -10.28 -7.49
C VAL A 755 10.08 -9.81 -8.93
N ARG A 756 8.93 -9.67 -9.61
CA ARG A 756 8.84 -9.03 -10.95
C ARG A 756 9.56 -7.67 -10.96
N MET A 757 9.31 -6.84 -9.94
CA MET A 757 9.95 -5.55 -9.78
C MET A 757 11.45 -5.63 -9.50
N VAL A 758 11.93 -6.65 -8.75
CA VAL A 758 13.38 -6.90 -8.55
C VAL A 758 14.05 -7.26 -9.87
N VAL A 759 13.53 -8.23 -10.61
CA VAL A 759 14.17 -8.70 -11.86
C VAL A 759 14.12 -7.65 -12.97
N ALA A 760 13.02 -6.88 -13.08
CA ALA A 760 12.91 -5.79 -14.04
C ALA A 760 13.81 -4.60 -13.68
N SER A 761 13.90 -4.24 -12.39
CA SER A 761 14.89 -3.24 -11.92
C SER A 761 16.31 -3.69 -12.21
N PHE A 762 16.59 -5.00 -12.09
CA PHE A 762 17.91 -5.55 -12.41
C PHE A 762 18.26 -5.39 -13.89
N LEU A 763 17.34 -5.76 -14.78
CA LEU A 763 17.53 -5.63 -16.23
C LEU A 763 17.77 -4.18 -16.67
N VAL A 764 16.94 -3.25 -16.20
CA VAL A 764 16.97 -1.85 -16.62
C VAL A 764 18.10 -1.06 -15.94
N GLU A 765 18.22 -1.11 -14.61
CA GLU A 765 19.11 -0.19 -13.87
C GLU A 765 20.55 -0.71 -13.72
N TYR A 766 20.76 -2.03 -13.78
CA TYR A 766 22.07 -2.65 -13.50
C TYR A 766 22.65 -3.42 -14.68
N LEU A 767 21.82 -4.06 -15.51
CA LEU A 767 22.28 -4.61 -16.78
C LEU A 767 22.25 -3.56 -17.90
N ARG A 768 21.45 -2.50 -17.77
CA ARG A 768 21.26 -1.45 -18.79
C ARG A 768 20.85 -2.01 -20.14
N VAL A 769 20.00 -3.04 -20.13
CA VAL A 769 19.38 -3.63 -21.32
C VAL A 769 18.00 -3.00 -21.53
N HIS A 770 17.62 -2.77 -22.80
CA HIS A 770 16.36 -2.14 -23.17
C HIS A 770 15.14 -2.88 -22.57
N TRP A 771 14.23 -2.12 -21.95
CA TRP A 771 13.07 -2.66 -21.22
C TRP A 771 12.14 -3.53 -22.08
N ALA A 772 12.01 -3.24 -23.38
CA ALA A 772 11.17 -4.01 -24.30
C ALA A 772 11.55 -5.50 -24.36
N ARG A 773 12.85 -5.84 -24.35
CA ARG A 773 13.30 -7.25 -24.30
C ARG A 773 12.81 -7.98 -23.05
N GLY A 774 12.69 -7.26 -21.94
CA GLY A 774 12.10 -7.77 -20.71
C GLY A 774 10.58 -7.91 -20.79
N CYS A 775 9.90 -6.94 -21.43
CA CYS A 775 8.47 -6.95 -21.72
C CYS A 775 8.07 -8.16 -22.57
N GLU A 776 8.80 -8.37 -23.67
CA GLU A 776 8.70 -9.51 -24.59
C GLU A 776 8.87 -10.85 -23.85
N TRP A 777 9.95 -11.01 -23.08
CA TRP A 777 10.18 -12.25 -22.32
C TRP A 777 9.10 -12.52 -21.28
N PHE A 778 8.63 -11.48 -20.58
CA PHE A 778 7.51 -11.60 -19.66
C PHE A 778 6.22 -11.97 -20.38
N HIS A 779 5.95 -11.38 -21.55
CA HIS A 779 4.75 -11.70 -22.32
C HIS A 779 4.74 -13.16 -22.78
N TYR A 780 5.90 -13.66 -23.23
CA TYR A 780 6.09 -15.07 -23.61
C TYR A 780 5.93 -16.05 -22.44
N THR A 781 6.49 -15.72 -21.27
CA THR A 781 6.58 -16.64 -20.12
C THR A 781 5.47 -16.51 -19.07
N LEU A 782 4.67 -15.46 -19.04
CA LEU A 782 3.66 -15.26 -17.99
C LEU A 782 2.34 -15.97 -18.28
N VAL A 783 1.82 -16.72 -17.30
CA VAL A 783 0.44 -17.24 -17.30
C VAL A 783 -0.62 -16.17 -17.02
N ASP A 784 -0.19 -14.95 -16.73
CA ASP A 784 -1.02 -13.75 -16.60
C ASP A 784 -0.57 -12.64 -17.56
N ALA A 785 0.01 -13.02 -18.71
CA ALA A 785 0.44 -12.11 -19.77
C ALA A 785 -0.71 -11.21 -20.26
N ASP A 786 -0.61 -9.93 -19.96
CA ASP A 786 -1.62 -8.92 -20.22
C ASP A 786 -0.96 -7.73 -20.92
N THR A 787 -1.43 -7.40 -22.13
CA THR A 787 -0.85 -6.33 -22.96
C THR A 787 -0.83 -4.98 -22.24
N ALA A 788 -1.84 -4.67 -21.41
CA ALA A 788 -1.91 -3.41 -20.70
C ALA A 788 -1.01 -3.42 -19.46
N ILE A 789 -1.16 -4.44 -18.60
CA ILE A 789 -0.46 -4.51 -17.30
C ILE A 789 1.04 -4.73 -17.50
N ASN A 790 1.44 -5.62 -18.41
CA ASN A 790 2.85 -5.93 -18.68
C ASN A 790 3.56 -4.68 -19.25
N ALA A 791 2.96 -4.04 -20.25
CA ALA A 791 3.47 -2.79 -20.82
C ALA A 791 3.61 -1.69 -19.77
N MET A 792 2.56 -1.41 -18.98
CA MET A 792 2.60 -0.40 -17.93
C MET A 792 3.69 -0.70 -16.89
N MET A 793 3.86 -1.96 -16.48
CA MET A 793 4.90 -2.35 -15.52
C MET A 793 6.30 -2.09 -16.08
N TRP A 794 6.57 -2.51 -17.32
CA TRP A 794 7.89 -2.34 -17.95
C TRP A 794 8.18 -0.89 -18.35
N GLN A 795 7.17 -0.11 -18.73
CA GLN A 795 7.28 1.34 -18.92
C GLN A 795 7.66 2.06 -17.62
N ASN A 796 7.07 1.67 -16.48
CA ASN A 796 7.41 2.23 -15.16
C ASN A 796 8.83 1.82 -14.70
N ALA A 797 9.30 0.62 -15.09
CA ALA A 797 10.67 0.15 -14.87
C ALA A 797 11.68 0.91 -15.76
N GLY A 798 11.36 1.02 -17.07
CA GLY A 798 12.10 1.75 -18.10
C GLY A 798 12.06 3.27 -17.97
N LYS A 799 11.35 3.80 -16.97
CA LYS A 799 11.20 5.23 -16.65
C LYS A 799 10.41 6.03 -17.70
N CYS A 800 9.88 5.37 -18.72
CA CYS A 800 9.24 5.95 -19.90
C CYS A 800 7.69 5.99 -19.84
N GLY A 801 7.08 5.37 -18.83
CA GLY A 801 5.63 5.37 -18.62
C GLY A 801 5.07 6.64 -17.98
N ILE A 802 3.79 6.66 -17.64
CA ILE A 802 3.17 7.79 -16.91
C ILE A 802 3.74 7.96 -15.50
N ASP A 803 4.15 6.87 -14.86
CA ASP A 803 4.83 6.87 -13.56
C ASP A 803 6.27 6.36 -13.70
N GLN A 804 7.06 6.47 -12.62
CA GLN A 804 8.42 5.95 -12.53
C GLN A 804 8.63 5.33 -11.15
N TRP A 805 9.29 4.16 -11.06
CA TRP A 805 9.60 3.57 -9.76
C TRP A 805 10.50 4.49 -8.91
N ASN A 806 9.91 5.03 -7.83
CA ASN A 806 10.55 6.03 -6.97
C ASN A 806 11.51 5.42 -5.91
N PHE A 807 11.53 4.10 -5.76
CA PHE A 807 12.44 3.33 -4.91
C PHE A 807 13.54 2.65 -5.76
N VAL A 808 14.57 2.10 -5.11
CA VAL A 808 15.58 1.25 -5.74
C VAL A 808 15.53 -0.13 -5.09
N LEU A 809 15.29 -1.18 -5.88
CA LEU A 809 15.35 -2.56 -5.41
C LEU A 809 16.75 -3.11 -5.65
N SER A 810 17.53 -3.26 -4.57
CA SER A 810 18.85 -3.89 -4.65
C SER A 810 18.71 -5.40 -4.87
N PRO A 811 19.38 -5.99 -5.87
CA PRO A 811 19.42 -7.45 -6.10
C PRO A 811 20.21 -8.19 -5.00
N GLU A 812 20.87 -7.46 -4.09
CA GLU A 812 21.59 -8.02 -2.94
C GLU A 812 20.73 -8.05 -1.65
N SER A 813 19.47 -7.59 -1.71
CA SER A 813 18.61 -7.44 -0.55
C SER A 813 17.85 -8.73 -0.23
N ALA A 814 17.93 -9.17 1.03
CA ALA A 814 17.12 -10.26 1.56
C ALA A 814 15.67 -9.84 1.89
N SER A 815 15.25 -8.59 1.66
CA SER A 815 13.94 -8.08 2.13
C SER A 815 12.72 -8.86 1.61
N GLN A 816 12.82 -9.45 0.42
CA GLN A 816 11.78 -10.24 -0.22
C GLN A 816 11.80 -11.70 0.23
N CYS A 817 12.94 -12.19 0.70
CA CYS A 817 13.16 -13.57 1.11
C CYS A 817 14.02 -13.63 2.39
N PRO A 818 13.57 -13.03 3.52
CA PRO A 818 14.40 -12.92 4.72
C PRO A 818 14.66 -14.26 5.42
N THR A 819 13.94 -15.34 5.06
CA THR A 819 14.23 -16.71 5.53
C THR A 819 15.14 -17.51 4.58
N GLY A 820 15.45 -16.97 3.39
CA GLY A 820 16.17 -17.71 2.34
C GLY A 820 15.34 -18.80 1.62
N LYS A 821 14.16 -19.20 2.12
CA LYS A 821 13.37 -20.33 1.60
C LYS A 821 13.08 -20.24 0.10
N TYR A 822 12.64 -19.08 -0.39
CA TYR A 822 12.34 -18.85 -1.81
C TYR A 822 13.58 -19.00 -2.70
N THR A 823 14.70 -18.37 -2.31
CA THR A 823 15.96 -18.52 -3.05
C THR A 823 16.43 -19.97 -3.07
N LYS A 824 16.32 -20.70 -1.95
CA LYS A 824 16.71 -22.12 -1.87
C LYS A 824 15.78 -23.05 -2.67
N LYS A 825 14.49 -22.71 -2.83
CA LYS A 825 13.51 -23.46 -3.64
C LYS A 825 13.84 -23.39 -5.13
N TRP A 826 14.23 -22.21 -5.62
CA TRP A 826 14.43 -21.95 -7.05
C TRP A 826 15.90 -21.98 -7.51
N VAL A 827 16.85 -21.89 -6.58
CA VAL A 827 18.30 -22.02 -6.82
C VAL A 827 18.83 -23.17 -5.94
N PRO A 828 18.50 -24.45 -6.29
CA PRO A 828 18.79 -25.61 -5.45
C PRO A 828 20.28 -25.84 -5.22
N GLU A 829 21.16 -25.39 -6.13
CA GLU A 829 22.61 -25.42 -5.92
C GLU A 829 23.05 -24.62 -4.68
N LEU A 830 22.28 -23.60 -4.27
CA LEU A 830 22.52 -22.81 -3.06
C LEU A 830 21.73 -23.31 -1.82
N GLN A 831 20.97 -24.40 -1.93
CA GLN A 831 20.08 -24.91 -0.88
C GLN A 831 20.80 -25.15 0.45
N LYS A 832 22.05 -25.64 0.40
CA LYS A 832 22.85 -25.95 1.59
C LYS A 832 23.49 -24.73 2.25
N LEU A 833 23.58 -23.57 1.59
CA LEU A 833 24.26 -22.39 2.16
C LEU A 833 23.52 -21.79 3.37
N PRO A 834 24.25 -21.34 4.41
CA PRO A 834 23.70 -20.51 5.48
C PRO A 834 23.11 -19.20 4.96
N LEU A 835 22.09 -18.67 5.65
CA LEU A 835 21.35 -17.46 5.25
C LEU A 835 22.24 -16.21 5.16
N GLU A 836 23.29 -16.16 5.99
CA GLU A 836 24.30 -15.10 6.04
C GLU A 836 25.05 -14.96 4.71
N MET A 837 25.28 -16.08 4.03
CA MET A 837 26.03 -16.20 2.77
C MET A 837 25.10 -16.24 1.55
N LEU A 838 23.90 -16.82 1.70
CA LEU A 838 22.96 -17.16 0.64
C LEU A 838 22.68 -16.04 -0.37
N HIS A 839 22.49 -14.79 0.09
CA HIS A 839 22.13 -13.67 -0.80
C HIS A 839 23.34 -12.97 -1.43
N ARG A 840 24.56 -13.31 -0.99
CA ARG A 840 25.82 -12.72 -1.44
C ARG A 840 26.94 -13.77 -1.47
N PRO A 841 26.78 -14.90 -2.18
CA PRO A 841 27.74 -16.00 -2.16
C PRO A 841 29.14 -15.53 -2.56
N TRP A 842 29.25 -14.59 -3.49
CA TRP A 842 30.51 -13.96 -3.92
C TRP A 842 31.27 -13.16 -2.85
N GLN A 843 30.70 -12.92 -1.67
CA GLN A 843 31.40 -12.33 -0.51
C GLN A 843 31.98 -13.39 0.43
N THR A 844 31.74 -14.67 0.14
CA THR A 844 32.20 -15.82 0.92
C THR A 844 33.42 -16.44 0.22
N PRO A 845 34.53 -16.72 0.93
CA PRO A 845 35.67 -17.42 0.36
C PRO A 845 35.28 -18.77 -0.27
N ASN A 846 35.86 -19.10 -1.44
CA ASN A 846 35.54 -20.33 -2.19
C ASN A 846 35.66 -21.60 -1.34
N ILE A 847 36.72 -21.71 -0.53
CA ILE A 847 36.96 -22.84 0.39
C ILE A 847 35.85 -23.04 1.45
N ILE A 848 35.02 -22.02 1.71
CA ILE A 848 33.84 -22.13 2.58
C ILE A 848 32.61 -22.52 1.75
N LEU A 849 32.45 -21.97 0.54
CA LEU A 849 31.36 -22.32 -0.39
C LEU A 849 31.44 -23.80 -0.80
N GLU A 850 32.63 -24.31 -1.06
CA GLU A 850 32.90 -25.71 -1.44
C GLU A 850 32.45 -26.71 -0.37
N ARG A 851 32.57 -26.36 0.92
CA ARG A 851 32.04 -27.19 2.04
C ARG A 851 30.53 -27.35 2.01
N TYR A 852 29.81 -26.42 1.39
CA TYR A 852 28.37 -26.51 1.13
C TYR A 852 28.04 -27.03 -0.28
N GLY A 853 29.05 -27.44 -1.06
CA GLY A 853 28.90 -27.92 -2.42
C GLY A 853 28.70 -26.81 -3.47
N VAL A 854 29.08 -25.56 -3.19
CA VAL A 854 28.94 -24.42 -4.12
C VAL A 854 30.30 -24.03 -4.70
N VAL A 855 30.39 -23.97 -6.03
CA VAL A 855 31.58 -23.57 -6.78
C VAL A 855 31.17 -22.50 -7.80
N ILE A 856 31.53 -21.25 -7.51
CA ILE A 856 31.26 -20.11 -8.39
C ILE A 856 31.99 -20.31 -9.72
N GLY A 857 31.30 -20.04 -10.83
CA GLY A 857 31.78 -20.29 -12.20
C GLY A 857 31.52 -21.71 -12.70
N LYS A 858 31.18 -22.68 -11.83
CA LYS A 858 30.91 -24.07 -12.21
C LYS A 858 29.45 -24.48 -12.02
N ASN A 859 28.96 -24.55 -10.78
CA ASN A 859 27.57 -24.96 -10.50
C ASN A 859 26.66 -23.79 -10.10
N TYR A 860 27.23 -22.65 -9.73
CA TYR A 860 26.54 -21.36 -9.64
C TYR A 860 27.35 -20.32 -10.43
N PRO A 861 26.75 -19.46 -11.26
CA PRO A 861 27.51 -18.60 -12.17
C PRO A 861 28.26 -17.47 -11.45
N GLU A 862 29.29 -16.95 -12.13
CA GLU A 862 29.86 -15.65 -11.78
C GLU A 862 28.84 -14.53 -11.94
N ARG A 863 29.05 -13.42 -11.23
CA ARG A 863 28.21 -12.23 -11.37
C ARG A 863 28.36 -11.60 -12.76
N VAL A 864 27.27 -11.54 -13.50
CA VAL A 864 27.19 -10.96 -14.86
C VAL A 864 27.68 -9.51 -14.93
N VAL A 865 27.49 -8.75 -13.84
CA VAL A 865 28.06 -7.42 -13.57
C VAL A 865 28.65 -7.38 -12.16
N LYS A 866 29.90 -6.91 -12.02
CA LYS A 866 30.62 -6.94 -10.72
C LYS A 866 30.46 -5.65 -9.89
N ASN A 867 30.19 -4.50 -10.52
CA ASN A 867 30.05 -3.20 -9.83
C ASN A 867 28.66 -2.57 -10.04
N LEU A 868 27.70 -2.90 -9.17
CA LEU A 868 26.33 -2.38 -9.24
C LEU A 868 26.24 -0.85 -9.06
N LYS A 869 27.15 -0.23 -8.30
CA LYS A 869 27.14 1.22 -8.08
C LYS A 869 27.48 1.96 -9.37
N GLU A 870 28.48 1.47 -10.09
CA GLU A 870 28.94 2.02 -11.35
C GLU A 870 27.94 1.79 -12.49
N GLU A 871 27.40 0.57 -12.65
CA GLU A 871 26.36 0.32 -13.67
C GLU A 871 25.11 1.19 -13.44
N ARG A 872 24.68 1.38 -12.17
CA ARG A 872 23.59 2.31 -11.85
C ARG A 872 23.96 3.76 -12.17
N ALA A 873 25.20 4.19 -11.89
CA ALA A 873 25.64 5.54 -12.25
C ALA A 873 25.61 5.76 -13.78
N LYS A 874 26.04 4.77 -14.58
CA LYS A 874 25.93 4.78 -16.04
C LYS A 874 24.47 4.81 -16.52
N SER A 875 23.56 4.12 -15.84
CA SER A 875 22.11 4.15 -16.13
C SER A 875 21.51 5.54 -15.92
N ILE A 876 21.84 6.17 -14.79
CA ILE A 876 21.41 7.54 -14.47
C ILE A 876 21.97 8.53 -15.48
N GLU A 877 23.27 8.45 -15.78
CA GLU A 877 23.93 9.38 -16.68
C GLU A 877 23.45 9.23 -18.13
N SER A 878 23.10 8.01 -18.57
CA SER A 878 22.41 7.81 -19.85
C SER A 878 21.04 8.50 -19.89
N THR A 879 20.25 8.35 -18.82
CA THR A 879 18.93 9.02 -18.70
C THR A 879 19.10 10.54 -18.69
N LEU A 880 20.08 11.08 -17.96
CA LEU A 880 20.36 12.52 -17.91
C LEU A 880 20.83 13.04 -19.27
N ASN A 881 21.73 12.36 -19.96
CA ASN A 881 22.22 12.80 -21.28
C ASN A 881 21.12 12.84 -22.34
N MET A 882 20.22 11.86 -22.36
CA MET A 882 19.04 11.89 -23.22
C MET A 882 18.17 13.13 -22.89
N ARG A 883 17.88 13.40 -21.61
CA ARG A 883 17.11 14.58 -21.20
C ARG A 883 17.80 15.93 -21.44
N ARG A 884 19.13 15.99 -21.43
CA ARG A 884 19.90 17.19 -21.81
C ARG A 884 19.78 17.50 -23.30
N LYS A 885 19.50 16.49 -24.13
CA LYS A 885 19.27 16.63 -25.58
C LYS A 885 17.81 16.92 -25.94
N SER A 886 16.88 16.64 -25.03
CA SER A 886 15.42 16.73 -25.24
C SER A 886 14.76 17.71 -24.27
N GLN A 887 15.26 18.96 -24.24
CA GLN A 887 14.88 19.94 -23.22
C GLN A 887 13.47 20.51 -23.42
N GLU A 888 12.96 20.47 -24.64
CA GLU A 888 11.59 20.78 -25.04
C GLU A 888 10.54 19.92 -24.34
N HIS A 889 10.92 18.73 -23.86
CA HIS A 889 10.08 17.84 -23.08
C HIS A 889 10.15 18.09 -21.56
N ASN A 890 10.94 19.05 -21.07
CA ASN A 890 11.05 19.39 -19.65
C ASN A 890 10.17 20.60 -19.30
N ASP A 891 9.48 20.57 -18.16
CA ASP A 891 8.89 21.76 -17.55
C ASP A 891 9.92 22.59 -16.77
N SER A 892 9.56 23.80 -16.35
CA SER A 892 10.44 24.70 -15.57
C SER A 892 10.82 24.15 -14.18
N LYS A 893 10.18 23.06 -13.72
CA LYS A 893 10.48 22.34 -12.46
C LYS A 893 11.28 21.05 -12.71
N GLY A 894 11.58 20.73 -13.97
CA GLY A 894 12.33 19.56 -14.44
C GLY A 894 11.53 18.25 -14.46
N TYR A 895 10.20 18.31 -14.57
CA TYR A 895 9.36 17.17 -14.88
C TYR A 895 9.19 16.98 -16.39
N ASP A 896 8.93 15.74 -16.82
CA ASP A 896 8.50 15.44 -18.19
C ASP A 896 7.11 16.00 -18.51
N VAL A 897 7.02 16.57 -19.70
CA VAL A 897 5.80 16.95 -20.39
C VAL A 897 5.54 15.92 -21.49
N ILE A 898 4.32 15.39 -21.53
CA ILE A 898 3.84 14.52 -22.61
C ILE A 898 2.63 15.15 -23.31
N ILE A 899 2.38 14.71 -24.54
CA ILE A 899 1.18 15.05 -25.31
C ILE A 899 0.16 13.93 -25.10
N LEU A 900 -1.07 14.29 -24.76
CA LEU A 900 -2.20 13.40 -24.61
C LEU A 900 -2.92 13.16 -25.95
N PRO A 901 -3.76 12.11 -26.07
CA PRO A 901 -4.41 11.78 -27.34
C PRO A 901 -5.36 12.86 -27.90
N ASN A 902 -5.81 13.79 -27.05
CA ASN A 902 -6.59 14.97 -27.44
C ASN A 902 -5.71 16.17 -27.87
N GLY A 903 -4.39 15.98 -28.01
CA GLY A 903 -3.42 17.03 -28.35
C GLY A 903 -2.96 17.89 -27.16
N GLU A 904 -3.56 17.75 -25.98
CA GLU A 904 -3.18 18.57 -24.82
C GLU A 904 -1.84 18.11 -24.19
N SER A 905 -1.01 19.07 -23.77
CA SER A 905 0.17 18.78 -22.95
C SER A 905 -0.19 18.60 -21.46
N THR A 906 0.49 17.67 -20.79
CA THR A 906 0.37 17.43 -19.34
C THR A 906 1.71 17.04 -18.71
N VAL A 907 1.86 17.26 -17.40
CA VAL A 907 3.09 16.98 -16.65
C VAL A 907 2.98 15.66 -15.89
N VAL A 908 3.93 14.75 -16.13
CA VAL A 908 3.97 13.41 -15.51
C VAL A 908 5.09 13.28 -14.46
N PHE A 909 4.94 12.32 -13.54
CA PHE A 909 5.87 12.19 -12.42
C PHE A 909 7.30 11.92 -12.91
N THR A 910 8.26 12.68 -12.41
CA THR A 910 9.67 12.55 -12.75
C THR A 910 10.50 12.56 -11.48
N LYS A 911 11.29 11.51 -11.27
CA LYS A 911 12.09 11.33 -10.06
C LYS A 911 13.17 12.41 -9.94
N LYS A 912 13.41 12.91 -8.73
CA LYS A 912 14.34 14.04 -8.48
C LYS A 912 15.74 13.87 -9.10
N GLU A 913 16.29 12.65 -9.07
CA GLU A 913 17.62 12.36 -9.62
C GLU A 913 17.72 12.49 -11.16
N TYR A 914 16.58 12.55 -11.87
CA TYR A 914 16.49 12.72 -13.32
C TYR A 914 16.06 14.13 -13.75
N ARG A 915 15.83 15.08 -12.83
CA ARG A 915 15.25 16.39 -13.19
C ARG A 915 16.28 17.34 -13.79
N ILE A 916 16.01 17.74 -15.02
CA ILE A 916 16.76 18.75 -15.77
C ILE A 916 15.75 19.82 -16.18
N ASP A 917 16.07 21.09 -15.98
CA ASP A 917 15.21 22.19 -16.44
C ASP A 917 15.43 22.52 -17.93
N GLN A 918 14.64 23.47 -18.43
CA GLN A 918 14.69 23.95 -19.82
C GLN A 918 15.98 24.70 -20.17
N SER A 919 16.91 24.92 -19.21
CA SER A 919 18.25 25.46 -19.47
C SER A 919 19.34 24.38 -19.44
N GLY A 920 18.96 23.09 -19.48
CA GLY A 920 19.88 21.95 -19.44
C GLY A 920 20.54 21.74 -18.07
N ARG A 921 20.23 22.59 -17.07
CA ARG A 921 20.78 22.46 -15.72
C ARG A 921 20.05 21.36 -14.98
N GLN A 922 20.80 20.38 -14.52
CA GLN A 922 20.31 19.43 -13.54
C GLN A 922 19.99 20.23 -12.27
N LYS A 923 18.72 20.27 -11.86
CA LYS A 923 18.39 20.93 -10.60
C LYS A 923 19.16 20.19 -9.51
N PRO A 924 19.78 20.89 -8.54
CA PRO A 924 20.47 20.21 -7.47
C PRO A 924 19.47 19.26 -6.84
N ALA A 925 19.76 17.96 -6.96
CA ALA A 925 19.42 17.07 -5.88
C ALA A 925 20.12 17.72 -4.69
N HIS A 926 19.35 18.40 -3.84
CA HIS A 926 19.82 18.81 -2.52
C HIS A 926 20.64 17.64 -2.00
N GLU A 927 21.82 17.90 -1.46
CA GLU A 927 22.52 16.93 -0.65
C GLU A 927 21.66 16.66 0.59
N GLY A 928 20.63 15.84 0.40
CA GLY A 928 20.37 14.80 1.36
C GLY A 928 21.68 14.06 1.50
N LYS A 929 22.42 14.44 2.56
CA LYS A 929 23.10 13.50 3.45
C LYS A 929 22.45 12.16 3.20
N ALA A 930 23.17 11.24 2.54
CA ALA A 930 22.59 9.97 2.11
C ALA A 930 21.80 9.41 3.29
N THR A 931 20.47 9.32 3.16
CA THR A 931 19.60 9.03 4.30
C THR A 931 19.73 7.56 4.65
N ALA A 932 20.84 7.25 5.32
CA ALA A 932 21.06 6.15 6.24
C ALA A 932 20.11 6.24 7.47
N GLY A 933 18.91 6.80 7.27
CA GLY A 933 17.72 6.72 8.11
C GLY A 933 16.66 5.79 7.50
N GLY A 934 17.09 4.85 6.66
CA GLY A 934 16.24 3.89 5.95
C GLY A 934 16.86 2.49 5.89
N ARG A 935 17.08 1.86 7.06
CA ARG A 935 17.67 0.51 7.25
C ARG A 935 19.18 0.41 6.97
N GLY A 936 19.99 1.19 7.71
CA GLY A 936 21.45 1.24 7.54
C GLY A 936 22.33 0.99 8.77
N ASN A 937 21.85 0.41 9.88
CA ASN A 937 22.69 0.25 11.10
C ASN A 937 22.61 -1.13 11.80
N ARG A 938 22.67 -2.20 11.00
CA ARG A 938 22.98 -3.58 11.43
C ARG A 938 23.80 -4.32 10.36
N ARG A 939 25.14 -4.14 10.37
CA ARG A 939 26.20 -5.09 9.96
C ARG A 939 27.56 -4.38 9.77
N ARG A 940 28.26 -4.13 10.88
CA ARG A 940 29.72 -4.19 11.01
C ARG A 940 30.00 -4.67 12.45
N ARG A 941 31.02 -5.53 12.62
CA ARG A 941 30.99 -6.72 13.51
C ARG A 941 29.86 -7.69 13.09
N VAL A 942 30.13 -8.92 12.67
CA VAL A 942 31.30 -9.77 12.94
C VAL A 942 32.14 -10.04 11.69
N ALA A 943 33.43 -9.74 11.79
CA ALA A 943 34.49 -10.60 11.26
C ALA A 943 35.39 -10.92 12.46
N ARG A 944 35.87 -12.17 12.55
CA ARG A 944 36.50 -12.84 13.72
C ARG A 944 35.53 -13.22 14.87
N LYS A 945 35.59 -14.52 15.21
CA LYS A 945 34.67 -15.30 16.08
C LYS A 945 33.25 -15.38 15.53
#